data_AF-A0A9E0LU24-F1
#
_entry.id   AF-A0A9E0LU24-F1
#
_cell.length_a   1.000
_cell.length_b   1.000
_cell.length_c   1.000
_cell.angle_alpha   90.00
_cell.angle_beta   90.00
_cell.angle_gamma   90.00
#
_symmetry.space_group_name_H-M   'P 1'
#
loop_
_entity.id
_entity.type
_entity.pdbx_description
1 polymer ?
#
loop_
_entity_poly.entity_id
_entity_poly.type
_entity_poly.pdbx_seq_one_letter_code
_entity_poly.pdbx_strand_id
1 'polypeptide(L)'
;MTAPNAATPAANPPVATAAEPVVTVELAREHGLTAEEFARLQGFLGRNPTLTELGITSALWSEHCSYKSSKVYLREFPTSGPRVLQGPGENAGVVDIGHGWVAVFKMESHNHPSFIEPFQGAATGVGGILRDIFTMGARPIACMDSLSFGEIDAPRMRSLVDGVVRGIGTYGNCMGIPTVGGETRFHAGYNQNILVNAFALGVARRERIFKAKASGPGNTILYAGSRTGRDGIHGASMASESFDSESAKKKPTVQVGDPFVEKILLEACLEAMRSTAIVAIQDMGAAGLTSSIFEMASRGQIGFVLDLDKVPLREPGLSAYEMMLSESQERMVLVVKRGREEEIARVYRKWGLEVATVGELRPGSRAEIRHRGKVAAEMPIAPLTDDAPVYERPVAVPADLARRQQAPEIPPVTNPAATLEALLGTPELASSEWIWRQYDHTVRTNTVIGPGGDAAVLRLKGTPSGLAMTSDVNPVYCGLDPRRGGMQAVAEAVRNLACVGADPVGVTDCLNFGNPENPEILWQFREAVRGISEACRAFAVPVISGNVSLYNETEGRSIPPTPTVAMVGVIDNLGEMPVAHFRKAGDRIVLLGTDRSEFGGSVYLRLLHGIEQGMPPAVDLEAEARLARLLRQAIA
;
A
#
# COMPACT_ATOMS: atom_id res chain seq x y z
N MET A 1 -56.40 -0.51 -47.03
CA MET A 1 -55.70 -0.93 -45.79
C MET A 1 -54.59 -1.88 -46.19
N THR A 2 -53.36 -1.38 -46.25
CA THR A 2 -52.15 -2.15 -46.58
C THR A 2 -51.04 -1.67 -45.65
N ALA A 3 -50.50 -2.61 -44.87
CA ALA A 3 -49.49 -2.37 -43.83
C ALA A 3 -48.12 -2.03 -44.43
N PRO A 4 -47.28 -1.23 -43.75
CA PRO A 4 -45.90 -1.00 -44.17
C PRO A 4 -44.96 -2.11 -43.69
N ASN A 5 -44.05 -2.52 -44.58
CA ASN A 5 -43.02 -3.53 -44.39
C ASN A 5 -42.04 -3.18 -43.25
N ALA A 6 -41.76 -4.16 -42.39
CA ALA A 6 -40.66 -4.13 -41.44
C ALA A 6 -39.33 -4.36 -42.17
N ALA A 7 -38.41 -3.42 -42.05
CA ALA A 7 -37.04 -3.56 -42.55
C ALA A 7 -36.20 -4.40 -41.57
N THR A 8 -35.57 -5.45 -42.08
CA THR A 8 -34.60 -6.29 -41.39
C THR A 8 -33.35 -5.45 -41.03
N PRO A 9 -32.81 -5.51 -39.81
CA PRO A 9 -31.57 -4.81 -39.49
C PRO A 9 -30.40 -5.47 -40.21
N ALA A 10 -29.64 -4.67 -40.96
CA ALA A 10 -28.43 -5.12 -41.64
C ALA A 10 -27.40 -5.60 -40.61
N ALA A 11 -26.83 -6.79 -40.86
CA ALA A 11 -25.71 -7.31 -40.08
C ALA A 11 -24.51 -6.36 -40.19
N ASN A 12 -23.95 -5.95 -39.05
CA ASN A 12 -22.68 -5.23 -39.02
C ASN A 12 -21.59 -6.07 -39.71
N PRO A 13 -20.72 -5.46 -40.53
CA PRO A 13 -19.63 -6.19 -41.16
C PRO A 13 -18.68 -6.74 -40.09
N PRO A 14 -18.06 -7.91 -40.32
CA PRO A 14 -17.05 -8.45 -39.40
C PRO A 14 -15.89 -7.45 -39.32
N VAL A 15 -15.63 -6.94 -38.11
CA VAL A 15 -14.43 -6.17 -37.82
C VAL A 15 -13.23 -7.09 -38.08
N ALA A 16 -12.45 -6.77 -39.10
CA ALA A 16 -11.21 -7.48 -39.39
C ALA A 16 -10.31 -7.38 -38.15
N THR A 17 -10.07 -8.51 -37.47
CA THR A 17 -9.10 -8.58 -36.40
C THR A 17 -7.72 -8.39 -37.03
N ALA A 18 -7.08 -7.25 -36.78
CA ALA A 18 -5.67 -7.06 -37.10
C ALA A 18 -4.88 -8.25 -36.51
N ALA A 19 -3.95 -8.80 -37.29
CA ALA A 19 -3.06 -9.84 -36.78
C ALA A 19 -2.31 -9.30 -35.56
N GLU A 20 -2.22 -10.08 -34.48
CA GLU A 20 -1.44 -9.68 -33.32
C GLU A 20 0.02 -9.41 -33.71
N PRO A 21 0.65 -8.37 -33.16
CA PRO A 21 2.03 -8.04 -33.48
C PRO A 21 2.95 -9.20 -33.09
N VAL A 22 3.98 -9.44 -33.91
CA VAL A 22 5.05 -10.38 -33.56
C VAL A 22 5.83 -9.80 -32.38
N VAL A 23 5.90 -10.54 -31.28
CA VAL A 23 6.65 -10.10 -30.10
C VAL A 23 8.15 -10.21 -30.33
N THR A 24 8.85 -9.08 -30.31
CA THR A 24 10.31 -8.98 -30.42
C THR A 24 10.94 -8.53 -29.09
N VAL A 25 12.26 -8.56 -29.00
CA VAL A 25 12.99 -8.05 -27.83
C VAL A 25 12.82 -6.53 -27.67
N GLU A 26 12.67 -5.80 -28.76
CA GLU A 26 12.38 -4.36 -28.75
C GLU A 26 11.01 -4.09 -28.13
N LEU A 27 9.98 -4.84 -28.55
CA LEU A 27 8.65 -4.74 -27.95
C LEU A 27 8.66 -5.13 -26.47
N ALA A 28 9.47 -6.13 -26.09
CA ALA A 28 9.62 -6.52 -24.69
C ALA A 28 10.26 -5.42 -23.84
N ARG A 29 11.24 -4.69 -24.39
CA ARG A 29 11.82 -3.51 -23.73
C ARG A 29 10.83 -2.37 -23.57
N GLU A 30 9.97 -2.14 -24.57
CA GLU A 30 8.86 -1.17 -24.45
C GLU A 30 7.86 -1.54 -23.35
N HIS A 31 7.83 -2.82 -22.95
CA HIS A 31 7.04 -3.33 -21.83
C HIS A 31 7.85 -3.43 -20.51
N GLY A 32 9.03 -2.82 -20.44
CA GLY A 32 9.84 -2.81 -19.21
C GLY A 32 10.54 -4.14 -18.90
N LEU A 33 10.62 -5.07 -19.85
CA LEU A 33 11.43 -6.28 -19.71
C LEU A 33 12.84 -6.07 -20.29
N THR A 34 13.85 -6.51 -19.55
CA THR A 34 15.22 -6.62 -20.06
C THR A 34 15.35 -7.71 -21.12
N ALA A 35 16.43 -7.67 -21.91
CA ALA A 35 16.70 -8.71 -22.90
C ALA A 35 16.91 -10.09 -22.26
N GLU A 36 17.46 -10.14 -21.05
CA GLU A 36 17.64 -11.37 -20.28
C GLU A 36 16.29 -11.92 -19.78
N GLU A 37 15.43 -11.07 -19.24
CA GLU A 37 14.07 -11.46 -18.86
C GLU A 37 13.27 -11.96 -20.07
N PHE A 38 13.37 -11.29 -21.22
CA PHE A 38 12.73 -11.76 -22.44
C PHE A 38 13.25 -13.14 -22.90
N ALA A 39 14.56 -13.37 -22.85
CA ALA A 39 15.14 -14.67 -23.17
C ALA A 39 14.66 -15.76 -22.18
N ARG A 40 14.51 -15.42 -20.90
CA ARG A 40 13.95 -16.32 -19.88
C ARG A 40 12.49 -16.67 -20.16
N LEU A 41 11.67 -15.68 -20.56
CA LEU A 41 10.29 -15.87 -21.00
C LEU A 41 10.21 -16.85 -22.17
N GLN A 42 11.00 -16.63 -23.22
CA GLN A 42 11.07 -17.56 -24.36
C GLN A 42 11.51 -18.95 -23.92
N GLY A 43 12.48 -19.03 -22.99
CA GLY A 43 13.02 -20.29 -22.49
C GLY A 43 11.98 -21.18 -21.83
N PHE A 44 11.17 -20.65 -20.90
CA PHE A 44 10.15 -21.48 -20.22
C PHE A 44 8.89 -21.71 -21.06
N LEU A 45 8.61 -20.87 -22.07
CA LEU A 45 7.53 -21.11 -23.03
C LEU A 45 7.94 -22.09 -24.13
N GLY A 46 9.22 -22.18 -24.47
CA GLY A 46 9.73 -22.97 -25.60
C GLY A 46 9.35 -22.42 -26.98
N ARG A 47 8.84 -21.18 -27.04
CA ARG A 47 8.39 -20.47 -28.24
C ARG A 47 8.39 -18.96 -28.02
N ASN A 48 8.11 -18.20 -29.08
CA ASN A 48 7.81 -16.77 -28.91
C ASN A 48 6.49 -16.58 -28.14
N PRO A 49 6.44 -15.61 -27.20
CA PRO A 49 5.22 -15.28 -26.47
C PRO A 49 4.19 -14.59 -27.39
N THR A 50 2.92 -14.72 -27.05
CA THR A 50 1.87 -13.84 -27.57
C THR A 50 1.95 -12.46 -26.92
N LEU A 51 1.24 -11.46 -27.46
CA LEU A 51 1.19 -10.14 -26.84
C LEU A 51 0.62 -10.21 -25.42
N THR A 52 -0.42 -11.03 -25.21
CA THR A 52 -1.03 -11.25 -23.88
C THR A 52 -0.03 -11.86 -22.90
N GLU A 53 0.77 -12.83 -23.33
CA GLU A 53 1.80 -13.48 -22.49
C GLU A 53 2.94 -12.52 -22.15
N LEU A 54 3.35 -11.67 -23.09
CA LEU A 54 4.32 -10.61 -22.83
C LEU A 54 3.78 -9.64 -21.77
N GLY A 55 2.53 -9.20 -21.93
CA GLY A 55 1.87 -8.30 -21.00
C GLY A 55 1.75 -8.87 -19.59
N ILE A 56 1.28 -10.11 -19.47
CA ILE A 56 1.19 -10.85 -18.20
C ILE A 56 2.58 -10.94 -17.53
N THR A 57 3.61 -11.30 -18.30
CA THR A 57 4.98 -11.41 -17.77
C THR A 57 5.52 -10.07 -17.31
N SER A 58 5.38 -9.03 -18.13
CA SER A 58 5.80 -7.66 -17.83
C SER A 58 5.20 -7.17 -16.52
N ALA A 59 3.89 -7.35 -16.34
CA ALA A 59 3.20 -6.88 -15.15
C ALA A 59 3.64 -7.66 -13.89
N LEU A 60 3.74 -9.00 -13.97
CA LEU A 60 4.12 -9.83 -12.82
C LEU A 60 5.61 -9.75 -12.46
N TRP A 61 6.49 -9.47 -13.42
CA TRP A 61 7.93 -9.27 -13.20
C TRP A 61 8.32 -7.79 -13.05
N SER A 62 7.35 -6.88 -13.02
CA SER A 62 7.57 -5.48 -12.64
C SER A 62 8.14 -5.40 -11.22
N GLU A 63 8.85 -4.31 -10.89
CA GLU A 63 9.36 -4.12 -9.54
C GLU A 63 8.21 -4.05 -8.53
N HIS A 64 7.10 -3.42 -8.92
CA HIS A 64 5.89 -3.28 -8.11
C HIS A 64 5.29 -4.62 -7.66
N CYS A 65 5.23 -5.62 -8.55
CA CYS A 65 4.63 -6.93 -8.23
C CYS A 65 5.66 -7.93 -7.67
N SER A 66 6.87 -7.96 -8.23
CA SER A 66 7.85 -9.01 -7.93
C SER A 66 8.79 -8.67 -6.76
N TYR A 67 8.94 -7.38 -6.44
CA TYR A 67 9.90 -6.88 -5.46
C TYR A 67 11.35 -7.30 -5.80
N LYS A 68 11.67 -7.50 -7.08
CA LYS A 68 12.90 -8.16 -7.55
C LYS A 68 14.19 -7.53 -7.03
N SER A 69 14.20 -6.24 -6.69
CA SER A 69 15.36 -5.54 -6.15
C SER A 69 15.38 -5.44 -4.62
N SER A 70 14.22 -5.59 -3.97
CA SER A 70 14.04 -5.39 -2.53
C SER A 70 13.92 -6.71 -1.73
N LYS A 71 13.37 -7.76 -2.35
CA LYS A 71 13.04 -9.06 -1.71
C LYS A 71 14.20 -9.69 -0.94
N VAL A 72 15.44 -9.49 -1.38
CA VAL A 72 16.63 -10.02 -0.69
C VAL A 72 16.84 -9.39 0.68
N TYR A 73 16.55 -8.10 0.83
CA TYR A 73 16.72 -7.35 2.09
C TYR A 73 15.49 -7.46 2.99
N LEU A 74 14.28 -7.55 2.42
CA LEU A 74 13.05 -7.73 3.21
C LEU A 74 13.07 -9.01 4.06
N ARG A 75 13.85 -10.02 3.67
CA ARG A 75 14.09 -11.25 4.45
C ARG A 75 14.77 -10.99 5.80
N GLU A 76 15.39 -9.82 5.99
CA GLU A 76 16.01 -9.44 7.26
C GLU A 76 14.94 -9.09 8.32
N PHE A 77 13.71 -8.73 7.94
CA PHE A 77 12.68 -8.35 8.89
C PHE A 77 12.30 -9.48 9.88
N PRO A 78 12.11 -9.17 11.18
CA PRO A 78 11.48 -10.11 12.10
C PRO A 78 9.98 -10.21 11.80
N THR A 79 9.54 -11.29 11.15
CA THR A 79 8.14 -11.45 10.69
C THR A 79 7.29 -12.39 11.54
N SER A 80 7.85 -12.94 12.61
CA SER A 80 7.17 -13.87 13.53
C SER A 80 7.12 -13.30 14.94
N GLY A 81 6.05 -13.65 15.66
CA GLY A 81 5.83 -13.22 17.04
C GLY A 81 4.63 -13.93 17.64
N PRO A 82 4.45 -13.87 18.97
CA PRO A 82 3.42 -14.64 19.68
C PRO A 82 1.99 -14.28 19.28
N ARG A 83 1.76 -13.05 18.83
CA ARG A 83 0.46 -12.57 18.37
C ARG A 83 0.26 -12.71 16.86
N VAL A 84 1.28 -13.04 16.07
CA VAL A 84 1.17 -13.07 14.61
C VAL A 84 0.46 -14.34 14.15
N LEU A 85 -0.69 -14.18 13.50
CA LEU A 85 -1.43 -15.28 12.87
C LEU A 85 -1.14 -15.39 11.38
N GLN A 86 -0.81 -14.27 10.74
CA GLN A 86 -0.38 -14.19 9.36
C GLN A 86 0.63 -13.04 9.22
N GLY A 87 1.87 -13.37 8.86
CA GLY A 87 2.89 -12.39 8.47
C GLY A 87 2.83 -12.08 6.97
N PRO A 88 3.92 -11.56 6.38
CA PRO A 88 3.97 -11.21 4.96
C PRO A 88 3.65 -12.40 4.04
N GLY A 89 3.01 -12.12 2.89
CA GLY A 89 2.66 -13.11 1.85
C GLY A 89 1.16 -13.30 1.59
N GLU A 90 0.31 -12.66 2.38
CA GLU A 90 -1.11 -12.42 2.04
C GLU A 90 -1.32 -10.91 1.86
N ASN A 91 -2.54 -10.49 1.50
CA ASN A 91 -2.83 -9.09 1.18
C ASN A 91 -2.56 -8.17 2.37
N ALA A 92 -2.85 -8.61 3.60
CA ALA A 92 -2.54 -7.87 4.82
C ALA A 92 -2.09 -8.80 5.96
N GLY A 93 -1.39 -8.22 6.94
CA GLY A 93 -0.90 -8.92 8.12
C GLY A 93 -2.01 -9.08 9.16
N VAL A 94 -1.97 -10.16 9.94
CA VAL A 94 -3.00 -10.48 10.95
C VAL A 94 -2.36 -10.76 12.30
N VAL A 95 -2.83 -10.06 13.33
CA VAL A 95 -2.40 -10.24 14.73
C VAL A 95 -3.57 -10.50 15.67
N ASP A 96 -3.35 -11.34 16.68
CA ASP A 96 -4.27 -11.60 17.78
C ASP A 96 -4.26 -10.43 18.78
N ILE A 97 -5.45 -9.85 18.98
CA ILE A 97 -5.68 -8.70 19.87
C ILE A 97 -6.49 -9.09 21.11
N GLY A 98 -6.63 -10.39 21.39
CA GLY A 98 -7.37 -10.93 22.52
C GLY A 98 -8.87 -11.04 22.27
N HIS A 99 -9.60 -11.60 23.24
CA HIS A 99 -11.07 -11.74 23.22
C HIS A 99 -11.66 -12.45 21.98
N GLY A 100 -10.86 -13.31 21.33
CA GLY A 100 -11.24 -13.98 20.08
C GLY A 100 -11.32 -13.05 18.86
N TRP A 101 -10.71 -11.88 18.94
CA TRP A 101 -10.60 -10.90 17.86
C TRP A 101 -9.18 -10.87 17.29
N VAL A 102 -9.10 -10.45 16.03
CA VAL A 102 -7.83 -10.19 15.35
C VAL A 102 -7.88 -8.82 14.70
N ALA A 103 -6.73 -8.16 14.65
CA ALA A 103 -6.51 -6.96 13.85
C ALA A 103 -5.84 -7.36 12.53
N VAL A 104 -6.32 -6.76 11.44
CA VAL A 104 -5.78 -6.91 10.09
C VAL A 104 -5.39 -5.55 9.59
N PHE A 105 -4.13 -5.36 9.22
CA PHE A 105 -3.66 -4.05 8.76
C PHE A 105 -2.49 -4.13 7.77
N LYS A 106 -2.38 -3.07 6.99
CA LYS A 106 -1.36 -2.85 5.97
C LYS A 106 -1.27 -1.36 5.67
N MET A 107 -0.14 -0.94 5.12
CA MET A 107 0.05 0.35 4.46
C MET A 107 0.52 0.14 3.02
N GLU A 108 -0.01 0.94 2.10
CA GLU A 108 0.37 0.98 0.68
C GLU A 108 0.73 2.40 0.25
N SER A 109 1.37 2.52 -0.91
CA SER A 109 1.71 3.80 -1.54
C SER A 109 0.98 3.96 -2.87
N HIS A 110 0.58 5.19 -3.21
CA HIS A 110 0.02 5.53 -4.51
C HIS A 110 0.67 6.78 -5.12
N ASN A 111 2.01 6.84 -5.06
CA ASN A 111 2.82 8.04 -5.32
C ASN A 111 2.73 8.54 -6.77
N HIS A 112 3.12 7.70 -7.73
CA HIS A 112 3.17 8.05 -9.17
C HIS A 112 1.80 8.53 -9.68
N PRO A 113 0.69 7.80 -9.45
CA PRO A 113 -0.63 8.28 -9.85
C PRO A 113 -1.02 9.59 -9.17
N SER A 114 -0.74 9.75 -7.88
CA SER A 114 -1.06 10.98 -7.13
C SER A 114 -0.25 12.20 -7.59
N PHE A 115 0.96 12.02 -8.13
CA PHE A 115 1.72 13.12 -8.70
C PHE A 115 1.15 13.60 -10.06
N ILE A 116 0.59 12.67 -10.84
CA ILE A 116 -0.02 12.96 -12.15
C ILE A 116 -1.43 13.54 -11.99
N GLU A 117 -2.29 12.84 -11.24
CA GLU A 117 -3.67 13.20 -10.95
C GLU A 117 -3.91 13.02 -9.44
N PRO A 118 -3.78 14.11 -8.64
CA PRO A 118 -3.72 14.01 -7.19
C PRO A 118 -5.01 13.56 -6.52
N PHE A 119 -6.16 13.89 -7.11
CA PHE A 119 -7.44 13.53 -6.50
C PHE A 119 -7.72 12.04 -6.67
N GLN A 120 -7.67 11.57 -7.90
CA GLN A 120 -7.95 10.18 -8.24
C GLN A 120 -6.86 9.26 -7.74
N GLY A 121 -5.59 9.65 -7.88
CA GLY A 121 -4.46 8.88 -7.38
C GLY A 121 -4.57 8.62 -5.87
N ALA A 122 -4.92 9.64 -5.08
CA ALA A 122 -5.07 9.45 -3.65
C ALA A 122 -6.35 8.67 -3.29
N ALA A 123 -7.46 8.94 -4.00
CA ALA A 123 -8.74 8.26 -3.79
C ALA A 123 -8.64 6.75 -4.06
N THR A 124 -8.04 6.34 -5.18
CA THR A 124 -7.86 4.92 -5.50
C THR A 124 -6.83 4.24 -4.60
N GLY A 125 -5.84 4.97 -4.08
CA GLY A 125 -4.95 4.49 -3.03
C GLY A 125 -5.71 4.11 -1.75
N VAL A 126 -6.69 4.92 -1.32
CA VAL A 126 -7.56 4.59 -0.17
C VAL A 126 -8.46 3.39 -0.49
N GLY A 127 -9.03 3.31 -1.69
CA GLY A 127 -9.82 2.14 -2.11
C GLY A 127 -9.00 0.85 -2.08
N GLY A 128 -7.82 0.84 -2.72
CA GLY A 128 -6.90 -0.30 -2.75
C GLY A 128 -6.62 -0.87 -1.36
N ILE A 129 -6.16 -0.02 -0.44
CA ILE A 129 -5.83 -0.48 0.91
C ILE A 129 -7.04 -1.00 1.69
N LEU A 130 -8.24 -0.44 1.48
CA LEU A 130 -9.46 -0.95 2.11
C LEU A 130 -9.81 -2.35 1.59
N ARG A 131 -9.62 -2.61 0.29
CA ARG A 131 -9.84 -3.93 -0.33
C ARG A 131 -8.91 -5.00 0.22
N ASP A 132 -7.64 -4.69 0.44
CA ASP A 132 -6.71 -5.62 1.09
C ASP A 132 -7.24 -6.11 2.44
N ILE A 133 -7.76 -5.18 3.26
CA ILE A 133 -8.26 -5.50 4.59
C ILE A 133 -9.51 -6.39 4.53
N PHE A 134 -10.50 -6.04 3.70
CA PHE A 134 -11.74 -6.81 3.68
C PHE A 134 -11.67 -8.10 2.91
N THR A 135 -10.68 -8.27 2.02
CA THR A 135 -10.36 -9.55 1.38
C THR A 135 -9.92 -10.61 2.39
N MET A 136 -9.26 -10.19 3.47
CA MET A 136 -8.91 -11.07 4.58
C MET A 136 -10.11 -11.44 5.48
N GLY A 137 -11.30 -10.90 5.21
CA GLY A 137 -12.52 -11.08 6.01
C GLY A 137 -12.65 -10.11 7.19
N ALA A 138 -11.75 -9.14 7.29
CA ALA A 138 -11.81 -8.11 8.31
C ALA A 138 -12.66 -6.92 7.87
N ARG A 139 -13.44 -6.37 8.79
CA ARG A 139 -14.16 -5.13 8.51
C ARG A 139 -13.23 -3.95 8.78
N PRO A 140 -12.93 -3.08 7.80
CA PRO A 140 -12.20 -1.85 8.05
C PRO A 140 -12.90 -1.01 9.12
N ILE A 141 -12.11 -0.45 10.04
CA ILE A 141 -12.59 0.39 11.14
C ILE A 141 -11.91 1.75 11.19
N ALA A 142 -10.74 1.90 10.55
CA ALA A 142 -10.05 3.18 10.42
C ALA A 142 -8.98 3.15 9.32
N CYS A 143 -8.64 4.34 8.87
CA CYS A 143 -7.49 4.63 8.01
C CYS A 143 -6.54 5.63 8.68
N MET A 144 -5.32 5.68 8.18
CA MET A 144 -4.36 6.78 8.40
C MET A 144 -3.66 7.09 7.09
N ASP A 145 -3.10 8.29 6.96
CA ASP A 145 -2.34 8.74 5.81
C ASP A 145 -0.96 9.28 6.19
N SER A 146 0.09 8.86 5.49
CA SER A 146 1.45 9.39 5.63
C SER A 146 1.81 10.11 4.34
N LEU A 147 1.83 11.44 4.40
CA LEU A 147 1.93 12.33 3.25
C LEU A 147 3.26 13.08 3.24
N SER A 148 3.97 13.04 2.12
CA SER A 148 5.21 13.80 1.93
C SER A 148 5.09 14.71 0.71
N PHE A 149 5.12 16.01 0.97
CA PHE A 149 4.99 17.06 -0.03
C PHE A 149 6.30 17.86 -0.16
N GLY A 150 6.45 18.53 -1.30
CA GLY A 150 7.52 19.51 -1.51
C GLY A 150 7.28 20.83 -0.80
N GLU A 151 8.09 21.83 -1.06
CA GLU A 151 7.87 23.19 -0.56
C GLU A 151 6.53 23.74 -1.07
N ILE A 152 5.77 24.41 -0.19
CA ILE A 152 4.37 24.80 -0.50
C ILE A 152 4.26 25.79 -1.67
N ASP A 153 5.32 26.52 -1.96
CA ASP A 153 5.48 27.46 -3.07
C ASP A 153 6.12 26.84 -4.31
N ALA A 154 6.56 25.57 -4.26
CA ALA A 154 7.04 24.85 -5.42
C ALA A 154 5.93 24.72 -6.49
N PRO A 155 6.29 24.67 -7.79
CA PRO A 155 5.33 24.53 -8.88
C PRO A 155 4.36 23.36 -8.64
N ARG A 156 3.06 23.59 -8.86
CA ARG A 156 1.96 22.64 -8.66
C ARG A 156 1.70 22.18 -7.22
N MET A 157 2.58 22.43 -6.24
CA MET A 157 2.49 21.80 -4.91
C MET A 157 1.17 22.07 -4.19
N ARG A 158 0.66 23.30 -4.22
CA ARG A 158 -0.66 23.62 -3.64
C ARG A 158 -1.81 22.80 -4.25
N SER A 159 -1.76 22.55 -5.56
CA SER A 159 -2.74 21.73 -6.26
C SER A 159 -2.59 20.25 -5.93
N LEU A 160 -1.36 19.79 -5.68
CA LEU A 160 -1.10 18.41 -5.26
C LEU A 160 -1.63 18.17 -3.84
N VAL A 161 -1.30 19.06 -2.91
CA VAL A 161 -1.82 19.02 -1.53
C VAL A 161 -3.36 19.02 -1.52
N ASP A 162 -3.98 19.99 -2.20
CA ASP A 162 -5.44 20.09 -2.26
C ASP A 162 -6.09 18.86 -2.91
N GLY A 163 -5.55 18.39 -4.04
CA GLY A 163 -6.08 17.23 -4.74
C GLY A 163 -6.00 15.95 -3.90
N VAL A 164 -4.84 15.67 -3.31
CA VAL A 164 -4.60 14.47 -2.48
C VAL A 164 -5.53 14.48 -1.27
N VAL A 165 -5.58 15.58 -0.53
CA VAL A 165 -6.41 15.68 0.68
C VAL A 165 -7.89 15.51 0.34
N ARG A 166 -8.38 16.15 -0.72
CA ARG A 166 -9.78 15.97 -1.16
C ARG A 166 -10.05 14.54 -1.65
N GLY A 167 -9.10 13.90 -2.32
CA GLY A 167 -9.21 12.51 -2.78
C GLY A 167 -9.37 11.53 -1.64
N ILE A 168 -8.47 11.59 -0.65
CA ILE A 168 -8.51 10.77 0.58
C ILE A 168 -9.83 10.98 1.31
N GLY A 169 -10.19 12.26 1.56
CA GLY A 169 -11.40 12.61 2.28
C GLY A 169 -12.66 12.12 1.56
N THR A 170 -12.75 12.29 0.24
CA THR A 170 -13.91 11.84 -0.53
C THR A 170 -14.09 10.33 -0.41
N TYR A 171 -13.04 9.54 -0.65
CA TYR A 171 -13.16 8.09 -0.67
C TYR A 171 -13.49 7.52 0.73
N GLY A 172 -12.73 7.92 1.76
CA GLY A 172 -12.95 7.47 3.14
C GLY A 172 -14.32 7.85 3.69
N ASN A 173 -14.75 9.10 3.46
CA ASN A 173 -16.05 9.60 3.93
C ASN A 173 -17.21 8.86 3.26
N CYS A 174 -17.16 8.64 1.94
CA CYS A 174 -18.18 7.88 1.20
C CYS A 174 -18.24 6.41 1.64
N MET A 175 -17.08 5.80 1.90
CA MET A 175 -16.99 4.44 2.45
C MET A 175 -17.51 4.35 3.90
N GLY A 176 -17.58 5.48 4.61
CA GLY A 176 -17.92 5.53 6.03
C GLY A 176 -16.85 4.86 6.90
N ILE A 177 -15.58 5.00 6.51
CA ILE A 177 -14.41 4.55 7.26
C ILE A 177 -13.61 5.79 7.67
N PRO A 178 -13.39 6.03 8.97
CA PRO A 178 -12.76 7.25 9.42
C PRO A 178 -11.25 7.25 9.16
N THR A 179 -10.70 8.39 8.73
CA THR A 179 -9.24 8.63 8.78
C THR A 179 -8.91 9.29 10.10
N VAL A 180 -8.26 8.55 11.00
CA VAL A 180 -8.19 8.89 12.44
C VAL A 180 -6.88 9.53 12.87
N GLY A 181 -5.89 9.56 11.99
CA GLY A 181 -4.55 10.05 12.26
C GLY A 181 -3.68 9.87 11.02
N GLY A 182 -2.40 10.12 11.18
CA GLY A 182 -1.47 10.18 10.07
C GLY A 182 -0.38 11.20 10.33
N GLU A 183 0.40 11.50 9.30
CA GLU A 183 1.48 12.46 9.36
C GLU A 183 1.61 13.18 8.02
N THR A 184 1.98 14.45 8.07
CA THR A 184 2.21 15.26 6.87
C THR A 184 3.50 16.04 7.04
N ARG A 185 4.36 15.98 6.03
CA ARG A 185 5.65 16.67 6.03
C ARG A 185 5.89 17.42 4.73
N PHE A 186 6.74 18.45 4.82
CA PHE A 186 7.13 19.31 3.71
C PHE A 186 8.65 19.34 3.59
N HIS A 187 9.18 18.95 2.44
CA HIS A 187 10.63 18.92 2.20
C HIS A 187 10.96 19.08 0.73
N ALA A 188 11.93 19.92 0.38
CA ALA A 188 12.27 20.25 -1.01
C ALA A 188 12.61 19.01 -1.88
N GLY A 189 13.10 17.93 -1.26
CA GLY A 189 13.33 16.64 -1.91
C GLY A 189 12.09 15.99 -2.53
N TYR A 190 10.88 16.42 -2.17
CA TYR A 190 9.62 15.94 -2.75
C TYR A 190 9.02 16.93 -3.78
N ASN A 191 9.74 17.98 -4.18
CA ASN A 191 9.24 18.99 -5.13
C ASN A 191 8.83 18.38 -6.48
N GLN A 192 9.44 17.26 -6.88
CA GLN A 192 9.16 16.57 -8.15
C GLN A 192 8.52 15.19 -7.98
N ASN A 193 8.35 14.72 -6.75
CA ASN A 193 7.79 13.41 -6.41
C ASN A 193 7.18 13.50 -5.02
N ILE A 194 5.84 13.50 -4.95
CA ILE A 194 5.13 13.44 -3.67
C ILE A 194 4.94 11.99 -3.24
N LEU A 195 4.80 11.75 -1.93
CA LEU A 195 4.43 10.45 -1.40
C LEU A 195 3.04 10.50 -0.79
N VAL A 196 2.24 9.50 -1.14
CA VAL A 196 0.86 9.34 -0.66
C VAL A 196 0.73 7.89 -0.20
N ASN A 197 0.97 7.67 1.09
CA ASN A 197 0.82 6.36 1.70
C ASN A 197 -0.50 6.28 2.46
N ALA A 198 -1.27 5.23 2.20
CA ALA A 198 -2.55 4.96 2.86
C ALA A 198 -2.45 3.70 3.72
N PHE A 199 -2.82 3.81 4.99
CA PHE A 199 -2.92 2.72 5.93
C PHE A 199 -4.39 2.42 6.21
N ALA A 200 -4.73 1.14 6.38
CA ALA A 200 -6.03 0.74 6.90
C ALA A 200 -5.91 -0.34 7.98
N LEU A 201 -6.81 -0.26 8.97
CA LEU A 201 -6.99 -1.24 10.02
C LEU A 201 -8.42 -1.78 9.96
N GLY A 202 -8.55 -3.10 9.97
CA GLY A 202 -9.80 -3.82 10.18
C GLY A 202 -9.76 -4.81 11.32
N VAL A 203 -10.93 -5.25 11.75
CA VAL A 203 -11.07 -6.29 12.77
C VAL A 203 -11.94 -7.44 12.29
N ALA A 204 -11.59 -8.65 12.69
CA ALA A 204 -12.34 -9.87 12.42
C ALA A 204 -12.38 -10.78 13.65
N ARG A 205 -13.29 -11.75 13.63
CA ARG A 205 -13.19 -12.91 14.52
C ARG A 205 -12.05 -13.81 14.04
N ARG A 206 -11.28 -14.37 14.98
CA ARG A 206 -10.10 -15.19 14.68
C ARG A 206 -10.40 -16.35 13.71
N GLU A 207 -11.56 -16.96 13.84
CA GLU A 207 -12.03 -18.07 13.01
C GLU A 207 -12.59 -17.67 11.64
N ARG A 208 -12.61 -16.37 11.31
CA ARG A 208 -13.18 -15.82 10.06
C ARG A 208 -12.16 -15.09 9.20
N ILE A 209 -10.89 -15.46 9.32
CA ILE A 209 -9.83 -14.98 8.44
C ILE A 209 -9.75 -15.84 7.18
N PHE A 210 -9.72 -15.18 6.04
CA PHE A 210 -9.59 -15.79 4.72
C PHE A 210 -8.15 -15.67 4.23
N LYS A 211 -7.75 -16.64 3.40
CA LYS A 211 -6.45 -16.69 2.74
C LYS A 211 -6.66 -16.83 1.24
N ALA A 212 -5.77 -16.25 0.45
CA ALA A 212 -5.85 -16.31 -1.01
C ALA A 212 -5.13 -17.54 -1.56
N LYS A 213 -5.51 -18.74 -1.09
CA LYS A 213 -4.96 -20.01 -1.57
C LYS A 213 -6.01 -20.80 -2.35
N ALA A 214 -5.92 -20.76 -3.68
CA ALA A 214 -6.78 -21.56 -4.54
C ALA A 214 -6.54 -23.06 -4.29
N SER A 215 -7.60 -23.87 -4.24
CA SER A 215 -7.46 -25.32 -4.09
C SER A 215 -8.72 -26.05 -4.59
N GLY A 216 -8.59 -27.35 -4.81
CA GLY A 216 -9.66 -28.21 -5.30
C GLY A 216 -9.86 -28.07 -6.82
N PRO A 217 -9.22 -28.95 -7.63
CA PRO A 217 -9.47 -29.01 -9.06
C PRO A 217 -10.97 -29.14 -9.38
N GLY A 218 -11.41 -28.41 -10.42
CA GLY A 218 -12.81 -28.34 -10.83
C GLY A 218 -13.65 -27.32 -10.06
N ASN A 219 -13.12 -26.68 -9.02
CA ASN A 219 -13.76 -25.51 -8.39
C ASN A 219 -13.80 -24.33 -9.37
N THR A 220 -14.82 -23.50 -9.22
CA THR A 220 -15.19 -22.47 -10.19
C THR A 220 -14.56 -21.14 -9.84
N ILE A 221 -14.07 -20.40 -10.84
CA ILE A 221 -13.57 -19.03 -10.69
C ILE A 221 -14.70 -18.07 -11.01
N LEU A 222 -15.07 -17.24 -10.03
CA LEU A 222 -16.04 -16.17 -10.17
C LEU A 222 -15.34 -14.81 -10.21
N TYR A 223 -15.84 -13.94 -11.08
CA TYR A 223 -15.59 -12.51 -11.07
C TYR A 223 -16.75 -11.81 -10.37
N ALA A 224 -16.48 -10.81 -9.52
CA ALA A 224 -17.52 -10.00 -8.90
C ALA A 224 -17.11 -8.52 -8.80
N GLY A 225 -18.09 -7.61 -8.88
CA GLY A 225 -17.89 -6.17 -8.70
C GLY A 225 -18.12 -5.35 -9.97
N SER A 226 -17.37 -4.27 -10.14
CA SER A 226 -17.45 -3.37 -11.30
C SER A 226 -17.11 -4.06 -12.62
N ARG A 227 -17.53 -3.50 -13.76
CA ARG A 227 -17.20 -4.04 -15.10
C ARG A 227 -15.80 -3.61 -15.55
N THR A 228 -15.10 -4.49 -16.26
CA THR A 228 -13.73 -4.27 -16.75
C THR A 228 -13.71 -3.28 -17.93
N GLY A 229 -12.88 -2.26 -17.85
CA GLY A 229 -12.63 -1.26 -18.91
C GLY A 229 -11.13 -1.05 -19.17
N ARG A 230 -10.78 -0.10 -20.05
CA ARG A 230 -9.37 0.24 -20.37
C ARG A 230 -8.71 1.16 -19.33
N ASP A 231 -8.86 0.82 -18.06
CA ASP A 231 -8.33 1.64 -16.96
C ASP A 231 -6.95 1.14 -16.56
N GLY A 232 -5.98 2.05 -16.40
CA GLY A 232 -4.68 1.73 -15.80
C GLY A 232 -3.88 0.61 -16.48
N ILE A 233 -4.12 0.32 -17.76
CA ILE A 233 -3.31 -0.67 -18.49
C ILE A 233 -1.85 -0.20 -18.47
N HIS A 234 -0.94 -1.06 -17.99
CA HIS A 234 0.46 -0.77 -17.68
C HIS A 234 0.76 -0.01 -16.37
N GLY A 235 -0.22 0.18 -15.48
CA GLY A 235 -0.02 0.88 -14.21
C GLY A 235 1.14 0.32 -13.38
N ALA A 236 1.16 -1.00 -13.17
CA ALA A 236 2.24 -1.69 -12.45
C ALA A 236 3.64 -1.48 -13.06
N SER A 237 3.75 -1.55 -14.38
CA SER A 237 5.03 -1.35 -15.08
C SER A 237 5.47 0.11 -15.03
N MET A 238 4.55 1.06 -15.20
CA MET A 238 4.84 2.50 -15.09
C MET A 238 5.28 2.90 -13.68
N ALA A 239 4.75 2.27 -12.63
CA ALA A 239 5.19 2.49 -11.26
C ALA A 239 6.60 1.93 -10.97
N SER A 240 7.21 1.26 -11.94
CA SER A 240 8.56 0.67 -11.86
C SER A 240 9.59 1.42 -12.72
N GLU A 241 9.28 2.63 -13.19
CA GLU A 241 10.16 3.47 -14.02
C GLU A 241 10.27 4.89 -13.42
N SER A 242 11.44 5.53 -13.56
CA SER A 242 11.64 6.93 -13.13
C SER A 242 10.95 7.92 -14.09
N PHE A 243 10.54 9.09 -13.59
CA PHE A 243 9.98 10.15 -14.42
C PHE A 243 11.06 10.91 -15.23
N ASP A 244 10.68 11.26 -16.46
CA ASP A 244 11.36 12.18 -17.35
C ASP A 244 10.35 13.15 -18.04
N SER A 245 10.86 14.11 -18.82
CA SER A 245 10.03 15.14 -19.47
C SER A 245 9.04 14.60 -20.54
N GLU A 246 9.21 13.36 -21.01
CA GLU A 246 8.36 12.70 -22.02
C GLU A 246 7.32 11.78 -21.37
N SER A 247 7.69 11.02 -20.34
CA SER A 247 6.82 10.14 -19.55
C SER A 247 5.74 10.91 -18.78
N ALA A 248 6.03 12.12 -18.29
CA ALA A 248 5.03 13.00 -17.68
C ALA A 248 3.87 13.38 -18.64
N LYS A 249 4.08 13.26 -19.96
CA LYS A 249 3.05 13.51 -20.99
C LYS A 249 2.25 12.27 -21.33
N LYS A 250 2.74 11.06 -21.02
CA LYS A 250 1.96 9.82 -21.13
C LYS A 250 0.92 9.86 -20.02
N LYS A 251 -0.28 10.36 -20.33
CA LYS A 251 -1.44 10.24 -19.45
C LYS A 251 -2.07 8.86 -19.69
N PRO A 252 -1.77 7.82 -18.88
CA PRO A 252 -2.57 6.61 -18.91
C PRO A 252 -4.03 6.97 -18.64
N THR A 253 -4.95 6.11 -19.02
CA THR A 253 -6.37 6.26 -18.66
C THR A 253 -6.45 6.33 -17.14
N VAL A 254 -6.70 7.54 -16.61
CA VAL A 254 -6.74 7.83 -15.17
C VAL A 254 -7.71 6.87 -14.51
N GLN A 255 -7.23 6.10 -13.54
CA GLN A 255 -8.08 5.24 -12.74
C GLN A 255 -9.02 6.12 -11.93
N VAL A 256 -10.32 5.89 -12.03
CA VAL A 256 -11.33 6.59 -11.22
C VAL A 256 -11.96 5.56 -10.32
N GLY A 257 -11.85 5.77 -9.01
CA GLY A 257 -12.50 4.91 -8.02
C GLY A 257 -13.94 5.35 -7.74
N ASP A 258 -14.80 4.38 -7.46
CA ASP A 258 -16.19 4.59 -7.01
C ASP A 258 -16.37 4.08 -5.58
N PRO A 259 -16.23 4.95 -4.56
CA PRO A 259 -16.36 4.52 -3.16
C PRO A 259 -17.77 4.05 -2.80
N PHE A 260 -18.80 4.41 -3.57
CA PHE A 260 -20.15 3.91 -3.31
C PHE A 260 -20.28 2.45 -3.75
N VAL A 261 -19.72 2.11 -4.90
CA VAL A 261 -19.65 0.71 -5.36
C VAL A 261 -18.75 -0.10 -4.44
N GLU A 262 -17.60 0.44 -4.01
CA GLU A 262 -16.73 -0.28 -3.08
C GLU A 262 -17.41 -0.54 -1.75
N LYS A 263 -18.22 0.40 -1.26
CA LYS A 263 -19.00 0.20 -0.03
C LYS A 263 -19.94 -0.99 -0.15
N ILE A 264 -20.60 -1.12 -1.30
CA ILE A 264 -21.49 -2.23 -1.61
C ILE A 264 -20.69 -3.54 -1.74
N LEU A 265 -19.53 -3.50 -2.40
CA LEU A 265 -18.61 -4.63 -2.55
C LEU A 265 -18.11 -5.15 -1.20
N LEU A 266 -17.72 -4.26 -0.28
CA LEU A 266 -17.35 -4.58 1.10
C LEU A 266 -18.45 -5.37 1.81
N GLU A 267 -19.69 -4.87 1.78
CA GLU A 267 -20.80 -5.56 2.45
C GLU A 267 -21.12 -6.92 1.81
N ALA A 268 -21.08 -7.00 0.48
CA ALA A 268 -21.28 -8.25 -0.26
C ALA A 268 -20.19 -9.29 0.07
N CYS A 269 -18.92 -8.89 0.11
CA CYS A 269 -17.81 -9.77 0.43
C CYS A 269 -17.93 -10.31 1.86
N LEU A 270 -18.16 -9.44 2.85
CA LEU A 270 -18.32 -9.86 4.24
C LEU A 270 -19.57 -10.72 4.49
N GLU A 271 -20.62 -10.58 3.68
CA GLU A 271 -21.77 -11.49 3.70
C GLU A 271 -21.43 -12.84 3.05
N ALA A 272 -20.80 -12.83 1.87
CA ALA A 272 -20.45 -14.03 1.13
C ALA A 272 -19.45 -14.91 1.90
N MET A 273 -18.49 -14.29 2.60
CA MET A 273 -17.52 -14.94 3.49
C MET A 273 -18.14 -15.62 4.73
N ARG A 274 -19.45 -15.47 4.97
CA ARG A 274 -20.13 -16.30 5.99
C ARG A 274 -20.41 -17.71 5.46
N SER A 275 -20.38 -17.90 4.15
CA SER A 275 -20.54 -19.20 3.51
C SER A 275 -19.24 -19.99 3.52
N THR A 276 -19.36 -21.30 3.70
CA THR A 276 -18.27 -22.26 3.52
C THR A 276 -18.03 -22.64 2.06
N ALA A 277 -18.72 -22.00 1.11
CA ALA A 277 -18.56 -22.24 -0.33
C ALA A 277 -17.32 -21.57 -0.91
N ILE A 278 -16.84 -20.47 -0.31
CA ILE A 278 -15.63 -19.77 -0.75
C ILE A 278 -14.40 -20.59 -0.33
N VAL A 279 -13.52 -20.83 -1.29
CA VAL A 279 -12.22 -21.50 -1.10
C VAL A 279 -11.12 -20.46 -0.98
N ALA A 280 -11.12 -19.48 -1.88
CA ALA A 280 -10.19 -18.37 -1.90
C ALA A 280 -10.90 -17.13 -2.45
N ILE A 281 -10.38 -15.97 -2.09
CA ILE A 281 -10.84 -14.66 -2.55
C ILE A 281 -9.64 -13.74 -2.62
N GLN A 282 -9.59 -12.91 -3.64
CA GLN A 282 -8.53 -11.95 -3.87
C GLN A 282 -9.13 -10.66 -4.46
N ASP A 283 -8.64 -9.51 -4.02
CA ASP A 283 -8.94 -8.24 -4.66
C ASP A 283 -8.20 -8.13 -6.00
N MET A 284 -8.68 -7.24 -6.86
CA MET A 284 -8.07 -6.97 -8.15
C MET A 284 -7.53 -5.55 -8.19
N GLY A 285 -6.26 -5.39 -7.79
CA GLY A 285 -5.50 -4.14 -7.84
C GLY A 285 -4.60 -4.05 -9.07
N ALA A 286 -3.30 -3.79 -8.84
CA ALA A 286 -2.27 -3.70 -9.88
C ALA A 286 -2.22 -4.99 -10.72
N ALA A 287 -2.12 -4.87 -12.04
CA ALA A 287 -2.23 -5.97 -13.01
C ALA A 287 -3.58 -6.74 -13.01
N GLY A 288 -4.59 -6.31 -12.26
CA GLY A 288 -5.98 -6.77 -12.37
C GLY A 288 -6.17 -8.28 -12.26
N LEU A 289 -6.80 -8.88 -13.29
CA LEU A 289 -7.03 -10.33 -13.32
C LEU A 289 -5.72 -11.11 -13.25
N THR A 290 -4.64 -10.57 -13.82
CA THR A 290 -3.35 -11.25 -13.93
C THR A 290 -2.75 -11.55 -12.56
N SER A 291 -2.45 -10.53 -11.75
CA SER A 291 -1.90 -10.73 -10.39
C SER A 291 -2.80 -11.62 -9.56
N SER A 292 -4.08 -11.26 -9.49
CA SER A 292 -5.05 -11.87 -8.59
C SER A 292 -5.16 -13.38 -8.77
N ILE A 293 -5.35 -13.86 -10.01
CA ILE A 293 -5.55 -15.30 -10.26
C ILE A 293 -4.24 -16.08 -10.25
N PHE A 294 -3.15 -15.51 -10.78
CA PHE A 294 -1.86 -16.19 -10.81
C PHE A 294 -1.30 -16.38 -9.41
N GLU A 295 -1.40 -15.38 -8.53
CA GLU A 295 -0.97 -15.49 -7.15
C GLU A 295 -1.78 -16.54 -6.38
N MET A 296 -3.11 -16.50 -6.47
CA MET A 296 -3.96 -17.49 -5.82
C MET A 296 -3.64 -18.91 -6.27
N ALA A 297 -3.44 -19.09 -7.58
CA ALA A 297 -3.13 -20.37 -8.18
C ALA A 297 -1.72 -20.87 -7.82
N SER A 298 -0.74 -19.96 -7.72
CA SER A 298 0.62 -20.26 -7.30
C SER A 298 0.69 -20.72 -5.85
N ARG A 299 0.07 -19.98 -4.92
CA ARG A 299 -0.08 -20.36 -3.49
C ARG A 299 -0.81 -21.71 -3.35
N GLY A 300 -1.71 -22.00 -4.27
CA GLY A 300 -2.46 -23.24 -4.41
C GLY A 300 -1.72 -24.40 -5.05
N GLN A 301 -0.60 -24.13 -5.73
CA GLN A 301 0.11 -25.06 -6.60
C GLN A 301 -0.83 -25.77 -7.58
N ILE A 302 -1.71 -24.99 -8.22
CA ILE A 302 -2.79 -25.49 -9.08
C ILE A 302 -2.87 -24.70 -10.39
N GLY A 303 -3.35 -25.33 -11.46
CA GLY A 303 -3.60 -24.69 -12.75
C GLY A 303 -5.00 -24.10 -12.83
N PHE A 304 -5.27 -23.35 -13.89
CA PHE A 304 -6.61 -22.84 -14.16
C PHE A 304 -6.85 -22.60 -15.64
N VAL A 305 -8.13 -22.52 -16.00
CA VAL A 305 -8.56 -21.98 -17.29
C VAL A 305 -9.47 -20.77 -17.06
N LEU A 306 -9.26 -19.72 -17.83
CA LEU A 306 -10.14 -18.55 -17.90
C LEU A 306 -10.76 -18.43 -19.29
N ASP A 307 -12.02 -18.03 -19.32
CA ASP A 307 -12.80 -17.70 -20.50
C ASP A 307 -13.17 -16.22 -20.43
N LEU A 308 -12.39 -15.42 -21.15
CA LEU A 308 -12.52 -13.96 -21.16
C LEU A 308 -13.84 -13.50 -21.79
N ASP A 309 -14.48 -14.31 -22.62
CA ASP A 309 -15.79 -13.98 -23.21
C ASP A 309 -16.88 -13.85 -22.14
N LYS A 310 -16.63 -14.34 -20.91
CA LYS A 310 -17.56 -14.28 -19.77
C LYS A 310 -17.25 -13.16 -18.78
N VAL A 311 -16.14 -12.43 -18.95
CA VAL A 311 -15.78 -11.33 -18.06
C VAL A 311 -16.72 -10.14 -18.33
N PRO A 312 -17.35 -9.55 -17.30
CA PRO A 312 -18.20 -8.37 -17.48
C PRO A 312 -17.38 -7.18 -18.00
N LEU A 313 -17.78 -6.62 -19.15
CA LEU A 313 -17.10 -5.50 -19.80
C LEU A 313 -17.90 -4.20 -19.72
N ARG A 314 -17.20 -3.08 -19.47
CA ARG A 314 -17.80 -1.73 -19.50
C ARG A 314 -18.01 -1.26 -20.93
N GLU A 315 -17.11 -1.62 -21.82
CA GLU A 315 -17.17 -1.34 -23.26
C GLU A 315 -16.84 -2.60 -24.06
N PRO A 316 -17.47 -2.83 -25.22
CA PRO A 316 -17.15 -3.98 -26.05
C PRO A 316 -15.78 -3.83 -26.72
N GLY A 317 -15.21 -4.94 -27.17
CA GLY A 317 -14.06 -4.93 -28.07
C GLY A 317 -12.69 -4.88 -27.40
N LEU A 318 -12.61 -5.01 -26.07
CA LEU A 318 -11.33 -5.24 -25.40
C LEU A 318 -10.67 -6.52 -25.94
N SER A 319 -9.36 -6.46 -26.10
CA SER A 319 -8.48 -7.58 -26.40
C SER A 319 -8.19 -8.40 -25.14
N ALA A 320 -7.67 -9.62 -25.32
CA ALA A 320 -7.28 -10.46 -24.18
C ALA A 320 -6.21 -9.78 -23.31
N TYR A 321 -5.29 -9.07 -23.96
CA TYR A 321 -4.29 -8.22 -23.35
C TYR A 321 -4.91 -7.16 -22.41
N GLU A 322 -5.82 -6.34 -22.94
CA GLU A 322 -6.46 -5.27 -22.16
C GLU A 322 -7.31 -5.82 -21.01
N MET A 323 -8.00 -6.95 -21.21
CA MET A 323 -8.82 -7.56 -20.16
C MET A 323 -8.00 -8.12 -19.00
N MET A 324 -6.87 -8.78 -19.31
CA MET A 324 -6.00 -9.36 -18.30
C MET A 324 -5.24 -8.30 -17.49
N LEU A 325 -4.89 -7.17 -18.11
CA LEU A 325 -4.07 -6.11 -17.51
C LEU A 325 -4.84 -4.88 -17.03
N SER A 326 -6.16 -4.83 -17.26
CA SER A 326 -7.00 -3.74 -16.79
C SER A 326 -6.95 -3.64 -15.27
N GLU A 327 -6.73 -2.43 -14.77
CA GLU A 327 -6.73 -2.04 -13.36
C GLU A 327 -8.00 -1.25 -13.01
N SER A 328 -9.13 -1.55 -13.67
CA SER A 328 -10.45 -1.06 -13.25
C SER A 328 -10.68 -1.35 -11.76
N GLN A 329 -11.25 -0.39 -11.05
CA GLN A 329 -11.38 -0.45 -9.59
C GLN A 329 -12.61 -1.27 -9.15
N GLU A 330 -12.71 -1.55 -7.84
CA GLU A 330 -13.84 -2.23 -7.19
C GLU A 330 -14.19 -3.61 -7.79
N ARG A 331 -13.18 -4.47 -7.97
CA ARG A 331 -13.35 -5.83 -8.47
C ARG A 331 -12.71 -6.87 -7.55
N MET A 332 -13.31 -8.05 -7.55
CA MET A 332 -12.88 -9.22 -6.79
C MET A 332 -12.88 -10.45 -7.68
N VAL A 333 -11.95 -11.37 -7.40
CA VAL A 333 -11.97 -12.73 -7.93
C VAL A 333 -12.13 -13.73 -6.79
N LEU A 334 -12.97 -14.75 -7.00
CA LEU A 334 -13.28 -15.77 -6.00
C LEU A 334 -13.09 -17.16 -6.60
N VAL A 335 -12.58 -18.08 -5.79
CA VAL A 335 -12.65 -19.52 -6.05
C VAL A 335 -13.78 -20.09 -5.20
N VAL A 336 -14.76 -20.72 -5.83
CA VAL A 336 -15.96 -21.26 -5.17
C VAL A 336 -16.05 -22.76 -5.40
N LYS A 337 -16.49 -23.50 -4.37
CA LYS A 337 -16.77 -24.93 -4.46
C LYS A 337 -17.76 -25.21 -5.58
N ARG A 338 -17.39 -26.15 -6.47
CA ARG A 338 -18.23 -26.55 -7.62
C ARG A 338 -19.65 -26.91 -7.20
N GLY A 339 -20.64 -26.39 -7.90
CA GLY A 339 -22.07 -26.60 -7.62
C GLY A 339 -22.67 -25.68 -6.56
N ARG A 340 -21.86 -24.81 -5.94
CA ARG A 340 -22.31 -23.80 -4.95
C ARG A 340 -22.14 -22.36 -5.47
N GLU A 341 -21.96 -22.18 -6.76
CA GLU A 341 -21.76 -20.87 -7.40
C GLU A 341 -22.97 -19.96 -7.17
N GLU A 342 -24.17 -20.50 -7.33
CA GLU A 342 -25.43 -19.75 -7.19
C GLU A 342 -25.65 -19.24 -5.76
N GLU A 343 -25.13 -19.94 -4.75
CA GLU A 343 -25.16 -19.50 -3.36
C GLU A 343 -24.40 -18.17 -3.20
N ILE A 344 -23.21 -18.09 -3.77
CA ILE A 344 -22.37 -16.88 -3.72
C ILE A 344 -22.89 -15.80 -4.67
N ALA A 345 -23.27 -16.18 -5.90
CA ALA A 345 -23.79 -15.24 -6.90
C ALA A 345 -25.06 -14.52 -6.42
N ARG A 346 -25.90 -15.19 -5.63
CA ARG A 346 -27.10 -14.57 -5.04
C ARG A 346 -26.75 -13.46 -4.05
N VAL A 347 -25.66 -13.61 -3.28
CA VAL A 347 -25.20 -12.55 -2.35
C VAL A 347 -24.79 -11.32 -3.15
N TYR A 348 -23.92 -11.46 -4.15
CA TYR A 348 -23.49 -10.31 -4.96
C TYR A 348 -24.66 -9.64 -5.69
N ARG A 349 -25.59 -10.42 -6.27
CA ARG A 349 -26.80 -9.87 -6.90
C ARG A 349 -27.74 -9.17 -5.93
N LYS A 350 -27.89 -9.67 -4.70
CA LYS A 350 -28.67 -9.01 -3.63
C LYS A 350 -28.15 -7.59 -3.36
N TRP A 351 -26.84 -7.42 -3.39
CA TRP A 351 -26.18 -6.12 -3.23
C TRP A 351 -26.12 -5.29 -4.52
N GLY A 352 -26.64 -5.80 -5.65
CA GLY A 352 -26.68 -5.09 -6.92
C GLY A 352 -25.36 -5.12 -7.72
N LEU A 353 -24.48 -6.06 -7.41
CA LEU A 353 -23.18 -6.21 -8.08
C LEU A 353 -23.23 -7.24 -9.21
N GLU A 354 -22.42 -7.03 -10.24
CA GLU A 354 -22.20 -8.04 -11.29
C GLU A 354 -21.45 -9.23 -10.72
N VAL A 355 -21.80 -10.43 -11.19
CA VAL A 355 -21.11 -11.68 -10.87
C VAL A 355 -21.16 -12.62 -12.06
N ALA A 356 -20.01 -13.18 -12.43
CA ALA A 356 -19.90 -14.06 -13.58
C ALA A 356 -18.96 -15.23 -13.29
N THR A 357 -19.32 -16.42 -13.76
CA THR A 357 -18.38 -17.55 -13.83
C THR A 357 -17.45 -17.37 -15.01
N VAL A 358 -16.17 -17.13 -14.72
CA VAL A 358 -15.16 -16.80 -15.74
C VAL A 358 -14.15 -17.93 -15.95
N GLY A 359 -14.16 -18.98 -15.14
CA GLY A 359 -13.20 -20.06 -15.30
C GLY A 359 -13.36 -21.20 -14.29
N GLU A 360 -12.39 -22.11 -14.29
CA GLU A 360 -12.31 -23.24 -13.35
C GLU A 360 -10.85 -23.57 -13.04
N LEU A 361 -10.61 -24.12 -11.84
CA LEU A 361 -9.32 -24.67 -11.45
C LEU A 361 -9.09 -26.03 -12.13
N ARG A 362 -7.84 -26.32 -12.47
CA ARG A 362 -7.43 -27.56 -13.13
C ARG A 362 -6.22 -28.19 -12.43
N PRO A 363 -6.06 -29.52 -12.46
CA PRO A 363 -4.82 -30.15 -12.02
C PRO A 363 -3.62 -29.64 -12.84
N GLY A 364 -2.44 -29.59 -12.23
CA GLY A 364 -1.20 -29.14 -12.86
C GLY A 364 -0.81 -27.73 -12.41
N SER A 365 0.04 -27.07 -13.20
CA SER A 365 0.68 -25.78 -12.84
C SER A 365 0.65 -24.77 -13.98
N ARG A 366 -0.31 -24.92 -14.91
CA ARG A 366 -0.45 -24.07 -16.11
C ARG A 366 -1.74 -23.25 -16.05
N ALA A 367 -1.63 -22.02 -16.54
CA ALA A 367 -2.73 -21.12 -16.82
C ALA A 367 -3.08 -21.19 -18.31
N GLU A 368 -4.35 -21.36 -18.63
CA GLU A 368 -4.88 -21.29 -20.00
C GLU A 368 -5.91 -20.17 -20.10
N ILE A 369 -5.65 -19.14 -20.90
CA ILE A 369 -6.55 -17.99 -21.07
C ILE A 369 -7.15 -18.06 -22.46
N ARG A 370 -8.48 -18.13 -22.54
CA ARG A 370 -9.24 -18.21 -23.79
C ARG A 370 -10.00 -16.91 -24.04
N HIS A 371 -10.07 -16.50 -25.30
CA HIS A 371 -10.87 -15.36 -25.75
C HIS A 371 -11.35 -15.61 -27.19
N ARG A 372 -12.63 -15.41 -27.46
CA ARG A 372 -13.28 -15.63 -28.76
C ARG A 372 -12.99 -17.01 -29.34
N GLY A 373 -13.06 -18.03 -28.49
CA GLY A 373 -12.82 -19.43 -28.85
C GLY A 373 -11.37 -19.80 -29.19
N LYS A 374 -10.39 -18.91 -28.96
CA LYS A 374 -8.95 -19.16 -29.18
C LYS A 374 -8.18 -19.08 -27.86
N VAL A 375 -7.06 -19.79 -27.77
CA VAL A 375 -6.11 -19.65 -26.66
C VAL A 375 -5.29 -18.38 -26.88
N ALA A 376 -5.49 -17.38 -26.02
CA ALA A 376 -4.79 -16.09 -26.08
C ALA A 376 -3.46 -16.12 -25.30
N ALA A 377 -3.38 -16.92 -24.24
CA ALA A 377 -2.16 -17.16 -23.47
C ALA A 377 -2.19 -18.56 -22.84
N GLU A 378 -1.03 -19.22 -22.81
CA GLU A 378 -0.84 -20.49 -22.11
C GLU A 378 0.55 -20.56 -21.46
N MET A 379 0.60 -20.46 -20.13
CA MET A 379 1.84 -20.20 -19.41
C MET A 379 1.97 -21.06 -18.14
N PRO A 380 3.19 -21.45 -17.74
CA PRO A 380 3.41 -21.99 -16.40
C PRO A 380 3.24 -20.88 -15.35
N ILE A 381 2.72 -21.22 -14.16
CA ILE A 381 2.36 -20.24 -13.13
C ILE A 381 3.56 -19.85 -12.24
N ALA A 382 4.33 -20.83 -11.75
CA ALA A 382 5.43 -20.58 -10.81
C ALA A 382 6.53 -19.64 -11.36
N PRO A 383 6.99 -19.76 -12.63
CA PRO A 383 7.94 -18.81 -13.24
C PRO A 383 7.50 -17.35 -13.24
N LEU A 384 6.19 -17.10 -13.18
CA LEU A 384 5.60 -15.77 -13.19
C LEU A 384 5.36 -15.19 -11.79
N THR A 385 5.52 -15.99 -10.73
CA THR A 385 5.16 -15.60 -9.37
C THR A 385 6.32 -15.91 -8.41
N ASP A 386 6.32 -17.10 -7.79
CA ASP A 386 7.29 -17.48 -6.77
C ASP A 386 8.73 -17.50 -7.31
N ASP A 387 8.90 -17.89 -8.57
CA ASP A 387 10.20 -17.96 -9.26
C ASP A 387 10.49 -16.71 -10.11
N ALA A 388 9.76 -15.61 -9.92
CA ALA A 388 10.07 -14.34 -10.58
C ALA A 388 11.54 -13.93 -10.31
N PRO A 389 12.18 -13.16 -11.23
CA PRO A 389 13.55 -12.70 -11.05
C PRO A 389 13.77 -12.05 -9.67
N VAL A 390 14.89 -12.38 -9.03
CA VAL A 390 15.34 -11.73 -7.79
C VAL A 390 16.80 -11.36 -8.00
N TYR A 391 17.14 -10.10 -7.77
CA TYR A 391 18.46 -9.55 -8.05
C TYR A 391 19.21 -9.22 -6.78
N GLU A 392 20.48 -9.61 -6.74
CA GLU A 392 21.47 -9.04 -5.83
C GLU A 392 22.21 -7.93 -6.58
N ARG A 393 21.63 -6.73 -6.55
CA ARG A 393 22.18 -5.57 -7.24
C ARG A 393 23.38 -4.98 -6.47
N PRO A 394 24.32 -4.28 -7.15
CA PRO A 394 25.43 -3.60 -6.50
C PRO A 394 24.95 -2.54 -5.49
N VAL A 395 25.73 -2.36 -4.42
CA VAL A 395 25.47 -1.38 -3.35
C VAL A 395 26.75 -0.62 -3.05
N ALA A 396 26.66 0.70 -2.85
CA ALA A 396 27.80 1.55 -2.54
C ALA A 396 27.42 2.62 -1.52
N VAL A 397 28.34 2.96 -0.61
CA VAL A 397 28.12 4.07 0.33
C VAL A 397 28.12 5.39 -0.47
N PRO A 398 27.14 6.29 -0.26
CA PRO A 398 27.11 7.57 -0.95
C PRO A 398 28.38 8.38 -0.76
N ALA A 399 28.95 8.89 -1.86
CA ALA A 399 30.23 9.62 -1.81
C ALA A 399 30.18 10.86 -0.91
N ASP A 400 29.01 11.46 -0.73
CA ASP A 400 28.78 12.67 0.06
C ASP A 400 28.40 12.41 1.53
N LEU A 401 28.26 11.14 1.96
CA LEU A 401 27.73 10.77 3.28
C LEU A 401 28.53 11.40 4.42
N ALA A 402 29.87 11.32 4.35
CA ALA A 402 30.75 11.86 5.39
C ALA A 402 30.58 13.38 5.55
N ARG A 403 30.33 14.10 4.45
CA ARG A 403 30.04 15.54 4.48
C ARG A 403 28.68 15.80 5.12
N ARG A 404 27.65 15.04 4.75
CA ARG A 404 26.31 15.18 5.33
C ARG A 404 26.30 14.91 6.84
N GLN A 405 27.13 13.98 7.31
CA GLN A 405 27.25 13.61 8.73
C GLN A 405 28.16 14.52 9.54
N GLN A 406 28.84 15.49 8.91
CA GLN A 406 29.69 16.44 9.62
C GLN A 406 28.87 17.24 10.64
N ALA A 407 29.44 17.42 11.84
CA ALA A 407 28.79 18.21 12.89
C ALA A 407 28.51 19.64 12.37
N PRO A 408 27.24 20.11 12.42
CA PRO A 408 26.89 21.42 11.94
C PRO A 408 27.38 22.49 12.92
N GLU A 409 27.66 23.69 12.41
CA GLU A 409 27.70 24.88 13.25
C GLU A 409 26.29 25.16 13.77
N ILE A 410 26.16 25.41 15.08
CA ILE A 410 24.87 25.66 15.72
C ILE A 410 24.79 27.16 16.00
N PRO A 411 23.97 27.92 15.26
CA PRO A 411 23.78 29.33 15.54
C PRO A 411 23.18 29.53 16.94
N PRO A 412 23.64 30.52 17.72
CA PRO A 412 23.09 30.77 19.05
C PRO A 412 21.65 31.24 18.98
N VAL A 413 20.79 30.69 19.84
CA VAL A 413 19.41 31.15 20.02
C VAL A 413 19.41 32.40 20.90
N THR A 414 19.35 33.59 20.29
CA THR A 414 19.36 34.88 21.01
C THR A 414 17.98 35.28 21.52
N ASN A 415 16.90 34.82 20.88
CA ASN A 415 15.51 35.04 21.30
C ASN A 415 14.69 33.75 21.16
N PRO A 416 14.62 32.90 22.20
CA PRO A 416 13.91 31.62 22.15
C PRO A 416 12.43 31.73 21.78
N ALA A 417 11.74 32.77 22.24
CA ALA A 417 10.32 32.97 21.95
C ALA A 417 10.10 33.23 20.44
N ALA A 418 10.85 34.16 19.85
CA ALA A 418 10.75 34.44 18.42
C ALA A 418 11.21 33.25 17.56
N THR A 419 12.22 32.49 18.01
CA THR A 419 12.65 31.25 17.34
C THR A 419 11.54 30.20 17.35
N LEU A 420 10.87 30.01 18.48
CA LEU A 420 9.74 29.08 18.58
C LEU A 420 8.57 29.52 17.69
N GLU A 421 8.21 30.81 17.71
CA GLU A 421 7.16 31.37 16.85
C GLU A 421 7.47 31.17 15.36
N ALA A 422 8.72 31.40 14.95
CA ALA A 422 9.15 31.18 13.57
C ALA A 422 9.02 29.71 13.16
N LEU A 423 9.41 28.78 14.04
CA LEU A 423 9.27 27.34 13.80
C LEU A 423 7.80 26.93 13.67
N LEU A 424 6.95 27.34 14.61
CA LEU A 424 5.51 27.03 14.60
C LEU A 424 4.78 27.63 13.39
N GLY A 425 5.33 28.70 12.79
CA GLY A 425 4.82 29.31 11.56
C GLY A 425 5.16 28.55 10.27
N THR A 426 5.99 27.50 10.33
CA THR A 426 6.35 26.71 9.15
C THR A 426 5.29 25.65 8.83
N PRO A 427 5.05 25.30 7.55
CA PRO A 427 4.05 24.28 7.19
C PRO A 427 4.27 22.90 7.83
N GLU A 428 5.50 22.58 8.22
CA GLU A 428 5.86 21.28 8.78
C GLU A 428 5.56 21.15 10.29
N LEU A 429 5.58 22.26 11.04
CA LEU A 429 5.26 22.28 12.47
C LEU A 429 3.92 22.95 12.77
N ALA A 430 3.33 23.64 11.80
CA ALA A 430 2.00 24.21 11.91
C ALA A 430 0.94 23.11 12.06
N SER A 431 -0.21 23.48 12.63
CA SER A 431 -1.33 22.56 12.79
C SER A 431 -1.80 22.01 11.44
N SER A 432 -1.83 20.67 11.32
CA SER A 432 -2.42 19.97 10.18
C SER A 432 -3.96 19.93 10.21
N GLU A 433 -4.60 20.77 11.05
CA GLU A 433 -6.06 20.82 11.23
C GLU A 433 -6.83 21.06 9.94
N TRP A 434 -6.27 21.83 9.02
CA TRP A 434 -6.87 22.01 7.70
C TRP A 434 -7.02 20.69 6.93
N ILE A 435 -6.12 19.73 7.12
CA ILE A 435 -6.16 18.41 6.48
C ILE A 435 -7.23 17.55 7.14
N TRP A 436 -7.06 17.22 8.43
CA TRP A 436 -7.88 16.20 9.07
C TRP A 436 -9.33 16.64 9.33
N ARG A 437 -9.66 17.94 9.30
CA ARG A 437 -11.07 18.40 9.33
C ARG A 437 -11.85 18.06 8.06
N GLN A 438 -11.18 17.72 6.97
CA GLN A 438 -11.81 17.27 5.73
C GLN A 438 -12.16 15.77 5.78
N TYR A 439 -11.62 15.07 6.78
CA TYR A 439 -11.85 13.64 7.00
C TYR A 439 -12.89 13.45 8.11
N ASP A 440 -13.82 12.54 7.88
CA ASP A 440 -14.54 11.97 8.99
C ASP A 440 -13.54 11.18 9.87
N HIS A 441 -13.60 11.44 11.17
CA HIS A 441 -12.79 10.76 12.18
C HIS A 441 -13.68 10.20 13.31
N THR A 442 -15.01 10.15 13.13
CA THR A 442 -15.99 9.82 14.19
C THR A 442 -17.04 8.79 13.80
N VAL A 443 -17.19 8.51 12.50
CA VAL A 443 -18.18 7.60 11.95
C VAL A 443 -18.05 6.23 12.61
N ARG A 444 -19.20 5.56 12.74
CA ARG A 444 -19.36 4.32 13.52
C ARG A 444 -19.16 4.51 15.03
N THR A 445 -19.03 5.75 15.53
CA THR A 445 -18.91 6.10 16.96
C THR A 445 -17.82 5.32 17.70
N ASN A 446 -16.74 4.98 16.98
CA ASN A 446 -15.71 4.07 17.49
C ASN A 446 -14.48 4.78 18.06
N THR A 447 -14.21 6.00 17.61
CA THR A 447 -13.04 6.79 18.01
C THR A 447 -13.14 7.27 19.46
N VAL A 448 -12.05 7.11 20.20
CA VAL A 448 -11.84 7.58 21.58
C VAL A 448 -10.91 8.79 21.56
N ILE A 449 -9.76 8.65 20.89
CA ILE A 449 -8.80 9.72 20.63
C ILE A 449 -8.65 9.82 19.12
N GLY A 450 -8.97 10.99 18.57
CA GLY A 450 -8.82 11.29 17.14
C GLY A 450 -7.51 12.02 16.83
N PRO A 451 -7.44 12.70 15.66
CA PRO A 451 -6.26 13.47 15.28
C PRO A 451 -5.86 14.55 16.30
N GLY A 452 -4.56 14.87 16.36
CA GLY A 452 -4.01 15.95 17.20
C GLY A 452 -3.31 15.51 18.49
N GLY A 453 -3.07 14.22 18.68
CA GLY A 453 -2.22 13.67 19.74
C GLY A 453 -1.22 12.65 19.19
N ASP A 454 -0.50 11.95 20.07
CA ASP A 454 0.58 11.04 19.69
C ASP A 454 0.10 9.78 18.93
N ALA A 455 -1.10 9.28 19.25
CA ALA A 455 -1.69 8.12 18.57
C ALA A 455 -3.22 8.20 18.58
N ALA A 456 -3.84 7.69 17.51
CA ALA A 456 -5.28 7.53 17.44
C ALA A 456 -5.73 6.29 18.24
N VAL A 457 -6.87 6.37 18.93
CA VAL A 457 -7.38 5.26 19.75
C VAL A 457 -8.83 4.95 19.40
N LEU A 458 -9.13 3.68 19.14
CA LEU A 458 -10.45 3.15 18.82
C LEU A 458 -10.92 2.13 19.86
N ARG A 459 -12.23 2.06 20.07
CA ARG A 459 -12.85 0.99 20.87
C ARG A 459 -12.80 -0.35 20.13
N LEU A 460 -12.42 -1.41 20.84
CA LEU A 460 -12.76 -2.78 20.43
C LEU A 460 -14.16 -3.10 21.00
N LYS A 461 -15.19 -2.81 20.21
CA LYS A 461 -16.59 -2.87 20.68
C LYS A 461 -16.96 -4.22 21.31
N GLY A 462 -17.65 -4.16 22.45
CA GLY A 462 -18.04 -5.33 23.23
C GLY A 462 -16.96 -5.86 24.16
N THR A 463 -15.84 -5.14 24.32
CA THR A 463 -14.76 -5.43 25.25
C THR A 463 -14.36 -4.13 25.99
N PRO A 464 -13.65 -4.21 27.13
CA PRO A 464 -13.06 -3.02 27.76
C PRO A 464 -11.87 -2.46 26.96
N SER A 465 -11.36 -3.21 25.99
CA SER A 465 -10.11 -2.94 25.29
C SER A 465 -10.25 -1.96 24.13
N GLY A 466 -9.11 -1.42 23.71
CA GLY A 466 -8.98 -0.53 22.57
C GLY A 466 -7.80 -0.89 21.67
N LEU A 467 -7.78 -0.29 20.49
CA LEU A 467 -6.69 -0.36 19.53
C LEU A 467 -6.13 1.04 19.34
N ALA A 468 -4.81 1.18 19.50
CA ALA A 468 -4.09 2.40 19.21
C ALA A 468 -3.29 2.25 17.91
N MET A 469 -3.11 3.34 17.16
CA MET A 469 -2.33 3.34 15.92
C MET A 469 -1.62 4.68 15.67
N THR A 470 -0.45 4.60 15.06
CA THR A 470 0.41 5.73 14.67
C THR A 470 1.19 5.40 13.38
N SER A 471 1.67 6.42 12.69
CA SER A 471 2.56 6.32 11.52
C SER A 471 3.69 7.32 11.65
N ASP A 472 4.93 6.88 11.45
CA ASP A 472 6.10 7.69 11.75
C ASP A 472 7.25 7.43 10.76
N VAL A 473 7.91 8.51 10.32
CA VAL A 473 9.29 8.50 9.80
C VAL A 473 9.83 9.93 9.68
N ASN A 474 11.12 10.10 9.97
CA ASN A 474 11.84 11.33 9.68
C ASN A 474 12.77 11.15 8.47
N PRO A 475 12.43 11.69 7.28
CA PRO A 475 13.23 11.49 6.08
C PRO A 475 14.58 12.22 6.11
N VAL A 476 14.70 13.30 6.88
CA VAL A 476 15.99 13.99 7.06
C VAL A 476 16.96 13.08 7.82
N TYR A 477 16.48 12.41 8.88
CA TYR A 477 17.30 11.45 9.61
C TYR A 477 17.70 10.27 8.74
N CYS A 478 16.75 9.74 7.96
CA CYS A 478 17.03 8.67 7.02
C CYS A 478 18.01 9.10 5.92
N GLY A 479 17.95 10.36 5.48
CA GLY A 479 18.93 10.91 4.55
C GLY A 479 20.32 10.90 5.16
N LEU A 480 20.50 11.48 6.34
CA LEU A 480 21.78 11.65 7.03
C LEU A 480 22.41 10.32 7.50
N ASP A 481 21.61 9.39 8.02
CA ASP A 481 22.01 8.04 8.42
C ASP A 481 20.79 7.09 8.28
N PRO A 482 20.65 6.36 7.16
CA PRO A 482 19.48 5.54 6.89
C PRO A 482 19.20 4.48 7.97
N ARG A 483 20.25 3.87 8.53
CA ARG A 483 20.10 2.85 9.57
C ARG A 483 19.57 3.45 10.85
N ARG A 484 20.12 4.59 11.27
CA ARG A 484 19.63 5.32 12.45
C ARG A 484 18.22 5.87 12.23
N GLY A 485 17.94 6.41 11.04
CA GLY A 485 16.61 6.87 10.64
C GLY A 485 15.55 5.76 10.69
N GLY A 486 15.88 4.56 10.19
CA GLY A 486 15.01 3.39 10.29
C GLY A 486 14.76 2.96 11.74
N MET A 487 15.77 3.01 12.61
CA MET A 487 15.57 2.76 14.04
C MET A 487 14.67 3.82 14.70
N GLN A 488 14.87 5.10 14.36
CA GLN A 488 14.09 6.21 14.91
C GLN A 488 12.60 6.07 14.56
N ALA A 489 12.27 5.73 13.31
CA ALA A 489 10.89 5.56 12.87
C ALA A 489 10.14 4.53 13.74
N VAL A 490 10.76 3.39 14.03
CA VAL A 490 10.17 2.36 14.92
C VAL A 490 10.13 2.82 16.37
N ALA A 491 11.20 3.46 16.87
CA ALA A 491 11.28 3.95 18.24
C ALA A 491 10.20 5.02 18.53
N GLU A 492 9.98 5.95 17.60
CA GLU A 492 8.94 6.97 17.67
C GLU A 492 7.54 6.35 17.68
N ALA A 493 7.26 5.41 16.77
CA ALA A 493 5.99 4.70 16.76
C ALA A 493 5.71 3.93 18.06
N VAL A 494 6.71 3.25 18.63
CA VAL A 494 6.59 2.60 19.95
C VAL A 494 6.27 3.61 21.05
N ARG A 495 6.95 4.77 21.03
CA ARG A 495 6.77 5.82 22.02
C ARG A 495 5.37 6.44 21.94
N ASN A 496 4.90 6.76 20.75
CA ASN A 496 3.58 7.30 20.48
C ASN A 496 2.47 6.37 20.99
N LEU A 497 2.58 5.06 20.74
CA LEU A 497 1.66 4.06 21.30
C LEU A 497 1.77 3.96 22.84
N ALA A 498 2.98 4.02 23.39
CA ALA A 498 3.18 3.97 24.84
C ALA A 498 2.60 5.20 25.57
N CYS A 499 2.62 6.38 24.95
CA CYS A 499 2.03 7.62 25.48
C CYS A 499 0.51 7.51 25.67
N VAL A 500 -0.17 6.65 24.90
CA VAL A 500 -1.59 6.34 25.07
C VAL A 500 -1.84 5.02 25.80
N GLY A 501 -0.81 4.41 26.39
CA GLY A 501 -0.92 3.19 27.19
C GLY A 501 -1.00 1.89 26.39
N ALA A 502 -0.74 1.92 25.08
CA ALA A 502 -0.90 0.74 24.23
C ALA A 502 0.35 -0.13 24.16
N ASP A 503 0.17 -1.45 24.24
CA ASP A 503 1.19 -2.45 23.95
C ASP A 503 1.30 -2.70 22.44
N PRO A 504 2.44 -2.38 21.78
CA PRO A 504 2.61 -2.64 20.36
C PRO A 504 2.47 -4.12 19.99
N VAL A 505 1.73 -4.43 18.93
CA VAL A 505 1.45 -5.81 18.50
C VAL A 505 1.94 -6.15 17.10
N GLY A 506 2.22 -5.16 16.26
CA GLY A 506 2.80 -5.38 14.94
C GLY A 506 3.02 -4.07 14.17
N VAL A 507 3.89 -4.17 13.16
CA VAL A 507 4.26 -3.08 12.26
C VAL A 507 3.88 -3.43 10.83
N THR A 508 3.44 -2.43 10.08
CA THR A 508 3.46 -2.44 8.62
C THR A 508 4.37 -1.33 8.11
N ASP A 509 5.28 -1.66 7.19
CA ASP A 509 6.18 -0.69 6.58
C ASP A 509 5.70 -0.25 5.19
N CYS A 510 6.05 0.96 4.78
CA CYS A 510 5.88 1.45 3.41
C CYS A 510 7.18 2.15 2.98
N LEU A 511 8.03 1.39 2.29
CA LEU A 511 9.39 1.78 1.96
C LEU A 511 9.43 2.55 0.65
N ASN A 512 9.62 3.88 0.73
CA ASN A 512 9.67 4.75 -0.44
C ASN A 512 11.10 5.22 -0.71
N PHE A 513 11.66 4.82 -1.86
CA PHE A 513 13.03 5.14 -2.26
C PHE A 513 13.10 5.45 -3.77
N GLY A 514 14.23 6.01 -4.19
CA GLY A 514 14.54 6.28 -5.60
C GLY A 514 14.85 5.03 -6.43
N ASN A 515 15.61 5.22 -7.51
CA ASN A 515 15.95 4.15 -8.44
C ASN A 515 16.91 3.11 -7.80
N PRO A 516 16.51 1.82 -7.68
CA PRO A 516 17.31 0.76 -7.04
C PRO A 516 18.51 0.30 -7.89
N GLU A 517 18.62 0.75 -9.14
CA GLU A 517 19.77 0.48 -9.99
C GLU A 517 20.96 1.38 -9.64
N ASN A 518 20.71 2.48 -8.93
CA ASN A 518 21.76 3.30 -8.35
C ASN A 518 22.29 2.62 -7.07
N PRO A 519 23.59 2.23 -7.02
CA PRO A 519 24.16 1.55 -5.87
C PRO A 519 24.07 2.34 -4.55
N GLU A 520 24.07 3.68 -4.61
CA GLU A 520 23.95 4.55 -3.44
C GLU A 520 22.54 4.53 -2.86
N ILE A 521 21.50 4.54 -3.71
CA ILE A 521 20.10 4.46 -3.29
C ILE A 521 19.80 3.08 -2.70
N LEU A 522 20.28 2.02 -3.34
CA LEU A 522 20.07 0.67 -2.82
C LEU A 522 20.82 0.43 -1.49
N TRP A 523 21.97 1.07 -1.30
CA TRP A 523 22.64 1.09 0.00
C TRP A 523 21.78 1.77 1.07
N GLN A 524 21.18 2.92 0.77
CA GLN A 524 20.26 3.60 1.69
C GLN A 524 19.06 2.72 2.06
N PHE A 525 18.45 2.06 1.07
CA PHE A 525 17.36 1.11 1.26
C PHE A 525 17.74 -0.01 2.23
N ARG A 526 18.87 -0.69 1.97
CA ARG A 526 19.37 -1.79 2.80
C ARG A 526 19.61 -1.34 4.24
N GLU A 527 20.30 -0.22 4.44
CA GLU A 527 20.62 0.27 5.78
C GLU A 527 19.35 0.70 6.54
N ALA A 528 18.37 1.30 5.88
CA ALA A 528 17.08 1.61 6.48
C ALA A 528 16.31 0.35 6.93
N VAL A 529 16.23 -0.67 6.08
CA VAL A 529 15.61 -1.98 6.40
C VAL A 529 16.29 -2.62 7.61
N ARG A 530 17.62 -2.55 7.69
CA ARG A 530 18.39 -3.03 8.85
C ARG A 530 18.06 -2.27 10.12
N GLY A 531 17.98 -0.95 10.04
CA GLY A 531 17.58 -0.09 11.15
C GLY A 531 16.21 -0.46 11.72
N ILE A 532 15.21 -0.58 10.84
CA ILE A 532 13.86 -1.03 11.21
C ILE A 532 13.92 -2.42 11.84
N SER A 533 14.64 -3.35 11.22
CA SER A 533 14.76 -4.73 11.70
C SER A 533 15.38 -4.82 13.09
N GLU A 534 16.41 -4.03 13.38
CA GLU A 534 17.08 -3.96 14.68
C GLU A 534 16.14 -3.43 15.77
N ALA A 535 15.45 -2.33 15.49
CA ALA A 535 14.49 -1.75 16.42
C ALA A 535 13.30 -2.71 16.68
N CYS A 536 12.73 -3.30 15.63
CA CYS A 536 11.66 -4.29 15.74
C CYS A 536 12.05 -5.48 16.62
N ARG A 537 13.28 -6.01 16.48
CA ARG A 537 13.80 -7.07 17.36
C ARG A 537 13.96 -6.60 18.80
N ALA A 538 14.49 -5.40 19.02
CA ALA A 538 14.70 -4.86 20.37
C ALA A 538 13.38 -4.65 21.13
N PHE A 539 12.32 -4.21 20.44
CA PHE A 539 11.00 -4.02 21.03
C PHE A 539 10.12 -5.27 21.00
N ALA A 540 10.59 -6.36 20.38
CA ALA A 540 9.83 -7.59 20.13
C ALA A 540 8.51 -7.35 19.36
N VAL A 541 8.53 -6.41 18.40
CA VAL A 541 7.39 -6.07 17.56
C VAL A 541 7.67 -6.53 16.12
N PRO A 542 6.92 -7.51 15.59
CA PRO A 542 7.20 -8.05 14.26
C PRO A 542 6.65 -7.15 13.13
N VAL A 543 7.30 -7.20 11.98
CA VAL A 543 6.79 -6.65 10.71
C VAL A 543 5.85 -7.70 10.11
N ILE A 544 4.56 -7.40 10.00
CA ILE A 544 3.53 -8.37 9.61
C ILE A 544 3.04 -8.19 8.17
N SER A 545 3.26 -7.02 7.59
CA SER A 545 2.87 -6.63 6.24
C SER A 545 3.69 -5.41 5.81
N GLY A 546 3.64 -5.05 4.53
CA GLY A 546 4.27 -3.83 4.06
C GLY A 546 4.14 -3.63 2.57
N ASN A 547 4.75 -2.56 2.09
CA ASN A 547 4.82 -2.16 0.69
C ASN A 547 6.18 -1.56 0.37
N VAL A 548 6.62 -1.70 -0.88
CA VAL A 548 7.86 -1.09 -1.37
C VAL A 548 7.57 -0.31 -2.64
N SER A 549 7.86 0.99 -2.60
CA SER A 549 7.83 1.88 -3.75
C SER A 549 9.26 2.30 -4.09
N LEU A 550 9.76 1.81 -5.21
CA LEU A 550 11.05 2.19 -5.79
C LEU A 550 10.83 3.14 -6.97
N TYR A 551 11.91 3.65 -7.55
CA TYR A 551 11.86 4.56 -8.69
C TYR A 551 11.15 5.89 -8.42
N ASN A 552 11.04 6.32 -7.15
CA ASN A 552 10.55 7.67 -6.80
C ASN A 552 11.64 8.71 -7.11
N GLU A 553 11.83 8.97 -8.40
CA GLU A 553 12.89 9.80 -8.95
C GLU A 553 12.38 10.51 -10.21
N THR A 554 12.72 11.79 -10.35
CA THR A 554 12.41 12.58 -11.55
C THR A 554 13.68 13.26 -12.03
N GLU A 555 14.02 13.10 -13.30
CA GLU A 555 15.23 13.70 -13.91
C GLU A 555 16.52 13.41 -13.12
N GLY A 556 16.67 12.18 -12.62
CA GLY A 556 17.83 11.73 -11.84
C GLY A 556 17.89 12.29 -10.41
N ARG A 557 16.83 12.97 -9.94
CA ARG A 557 16.71 13.43 -8.55
C ARG A 557 15.75 12.54 -7.78
N SER A 558 16.33 11.65 -6.98
CA SER A 558 15.60 10.79 -6.06
C SER A 558 15.02 11.57 -4.87
N ILE A 559 13.88 11.11 -4.35
CA ILE A 559 13.37 11.55 -3.06
C ILE A 559 14.36 11.24 -1.92
N PRO A 560 14.25 11.93 -0.76
CA PRO A 560 14.85 11.44 0.47
C PRO A 560 14.37 10.02 0.80
N PRO A 561 15.22 9.14 1.36
CA PRO A 561 14.81 7.80 1.79
C PRO A 561 13.70 7.92 2.84
N THR A 562 12.54 7.31 2.56
CA THR A 562 11.33 7.47 3.39
C THR A 562 10.73 6.11 3.76
N PRO A 563 11.37 5.37 4.67
CA PRO A 563 10.87 4.08 5.15
C PRO A 563 9.80 4.27 6.24
N THR A 564 8.60 4.71 5.87
CA THR A 564 7.49 4.93 6.81
C THR A 564 7.12 3.63 7.53
N VAL A 565 6.91 3.70 8.84
CA VAL A 565 6.33 2.59 9.61
C VAL A 565 4.99 3.02 10.20
N ALA A 566 3.98 2.18 10.09
CA ALA A 566 2.73 2.30 10.84
C ALA A 566 2.63 1.15 11.82
N MET A 567 2.20 1.44 13.05
CA MET A 567 2.20 0.48 14.15
C MET A 567 0.84 0.46 14.84
N VAL A 568 0.40 -0.74 15.20
CA VAL A 568 -0.83 -0.96 15.96
C VAL A 568 -0.48 -1.52 17.33
N GLY A 569 -1.16 -1.03 18.36
CA GLY A 569 -1.06 -1.52 19.73
C GLY A 569 -2.42 -1.81 20.35
N VAL A 570 -2.43 -2.61 21.41
CA VAL A 570 -3.64 -2.97 22.19
C VAL A 570 -3.60 -2.27 23.54
N ILE A 571 -4.76 -1.77 23.97
CA ILE A 571 -4.98 -1.22 25.30
C ILE A 571 -5.99 -2.14 25.99
N ASP A 572 -5.64 -2.72 27.12
CA ASP A 572 -6.51 -3.71 27.77
C ASP A 572 -7.80 -3.09 28.33
N ASN A 573 -7.72 -1.85 28.83
CA ASN A 573 -8.84 -1.12 29.41
C ASN A 573 -8.81 0.37 29.05
N LEU A 574 -9.86 0.85 28.38
CA LEU A 574 -10.02 2.26 27.98
C LEU A 574 -10.55 3.18 29.08
N GLY A 575 -10.78 2.68 30.29
CA GLY A 575 -11.40 3.43 31.39
C GLY A 575 -10.59 4.65 31.85
N GLU A 576 -9.27 4.55 31.86
CA GLU A 576 -8.36 5.63 32.26
C GLU A 576 -7.33 5.88 31.15
N MET A 577 -7.66 6.82 30.25
CA MET A 577 -6.80 7.18 29.12
C MET A 577 -6.17 8.56 29.35
N PRO A 578 -4.86 8.71 29.11
CA PRO A 578 -4.23 10.02 29.08
C PRO A 578 -4.69 10.81 27.85
N VAL A 579 -4.55 12.13 27.93
CA VAL A 579 -4.73 13.05 26.79
C VAL A 579 -3.46 13.84 26.60
N ALA A 580 -3.16 14.23 25.36
CA ALA A 580 -1.92 14.90 24.99
C ALA A 580 -1.79 16.35 25.51
N HIS A 581 -2.86 16.95 26.05
CA HIS A 581 -2.87 18.34 26.53
C HIS A 581 -2.99 18.45 28.05
N PHE A 582 -2.43 19.52 28.61
CA PHE A 582 -2.53 19.83 30.03
C PHE A 582 -4.00 20.02 30.45
N ARG A 583 -4.43 19.33 31.52
CA ARG A 583 -5.84 19.31 31.94
C ARG A 583 -6.17 20.33 33.02
N LYS A 584 -5.25 20.61 33.94
CA LYS A 584 -5.51 21.51 35.07
C LYS A 584 -4.26 22.26 35.52
N ALA A 585 -4.48 23.48 36.01
CA ALA A 585 -3.42 24.25 36.65
C ALA A 585 -2.90 23.53 37.90
N GLY A 586 -1.59 23.62 38.15
CA GLY A 586 -0.92 22.96 39.27
C GLY A 586 -0.44 21.53 39.00
N ASP A 587 -0.67 20.98 37.80
CA ASP A 587 -0.03 19.74 37.36
C ASP A 587 1.50 19.90 37.32
N ARG A 588 2.22 18.83 37.68
CA ARG A 588 3.69 18.79 37.61
C ARG A 588 4.11 18.30 36.23
N ILE A 589 5.01 19.03 35.59
CA ILE A 589 5.60 18.66 34.30
C ILE A 589 6.95 18.01 34.56
N VAL A 590 7.16 16.82 33.99
CA VAL A 590 8.41 16.05 34.13
C VAL A 590 8.90 15.68 32.74
N LEU A 591 10.20 15.88 32.50
CA LEU A 591 10.88 15.39 31.31
C LEU A 591 11.55 14.04 31.64
N LEU A 592 11.18 13.00 30.90
CA LEU A 592 11.82 11.68 30.99
C LEU A 592 12.90 11.57 29.92
N GLY A 593 14.13 11.24 30.33
CA GLY A 593 15.28 11.16 29.44
C GLY A 593 16.35 12.19 29.77
N THR A 594 17.26 12.43 28.83
CA THR A 594 18.38 13.36 28.98
C THR A 594 18.48 14.21 27.73
N ASP A 595 18.53 15.53 27.89
CA ASP A 595 18.87 16.44 26.80
C ASP A 595 20.35 16.26 26.46
N ARG A 596 20.62 15.78 25.24
CA ARG A 596 21.97 15.55 24.71
C ARG A 596 22.45 16.68 23.80
N SER A 597 21.64 17.74 23.63
CA SER A 597 21.90 18.87 22.75
C SER A 597 22.29 18.43 21.33
N GLU A 598 21.57 17.45 20.80
CA GLU A 598 21.77 16.88 19.45
C GLU A 598 20.95 17.68 18.43
N PHE A 599 21.64 18.46 17.57
CA PHE A 599 20.98 19.32 16.56
C PHE A 599 21.00 18.76 15.13
N GLY A 600 21.74 17.67 14.88
CA GLY A 600 21.90 17.11 13.54
C GLY A 600 20.56 16.73 12.90
N GLY A 601 20.30 17.26 11.71
CA GLY A 601 19.02 17.07 11.00
C GLY A 601 17.79 17.70 11.67
N SER A 602 17.96 18.57 12.67
CA SER A 602 16.83 19.21 13.35
C SER A 602 16.08 20.19 12.44
N VAL A 603 14.77 20.32 12.68
CA VAL A 603 13.92 21.35 12.04
C VAL A 603 14.43 22.77 12.32
N TYR A 604 15.06 23.01 13.47
CA TYR A 604 15.71 24.28 13.79
C TYR A 604 16.80 24.65 12.78
N LEU A 605 17.75 23.75 12.54
CA LEU A 605 18.84 24.00 11.60
C LEU A 605 18.33 24.08 10.16
N ARG A 606 17.45 23.17 9.76
CA ARG A 606 16.96 23.12 8.38
C ARG A 606 16.08 24.31 8.03
N LEU A 607 15.05 24.59 8.83
CA LEU A 607 14.00 25.56 8.47
C LEU A 607 14.41 27.01 8.72
N LEU A 608 15.25 27.28 9.74
CA LEU A 608 15.66 28.66 10.06
C LEU A 608 17.04 29.03 9.51
N HIS A 609 17.90 28.05 9.26
CA HIS A 609 19.29 28.29 8.85
C HIS A 609 19.69 27.61 7.54
N GLY A 610 18.82 26.80 6.95
CA GLY A 610 19.12 26.08 5.70
C GLY A 610 20.21 25.01 5.85
N ILE A 611 20.47 24.54 7.08
CA ILE A 611 21.51 23.56 7.39
C ILE A 611 20.86 22.19 7.60
N GLU A 612 21.10 21.26 6.68
CA GLU A 612 20.68 19.87 6.77
C GLU A 612 21.90 18.96 6.82
N GLN A 613 22.54 18.92 8.00
CA GLN A 613 23.79 18.20 8.26
C GLN A 613 23.81 17.66 9.70
N GLY A 614 24.80 16.82 9.99
CA GLY A 614 25.06 16.24 11.30
C GLY A 614 24.53 14.82 11.43
N MET A 615 25.05 14.11 12.44
CA MET A 615 24.48 12.83 12.83
C MET A 615 23.08 13.05 13.43
N PRO A 616 22.06 12.27 13.01
CA PRO A 616 20.76 12.30 13.67
C PRO A 616 20.87 11.90 15.15
N PRO A 617 19.90 12.30 16.01
CA PRO A 617 19.91 11.93 17.42
C PRO A 617 20.11 10.42 17.64
N ALA A 618 20.99 10.05 18.56
CA ALA A 618 21.33 8.65 18.79
C ALA A 618 20.14 7.86 19.38
N VAL A 619 19.88 6.66 18.84
CA VAL A 619 18.84 5.75 19.33
C VAL A 619 19.46 4.76 20.32
N ASP A 620 19.07 4.86 21.60
CA ASP A 620 19.31 3.81 22.59
C ASP A 620 18.04 2.97 22.74
N LEU A 621 17.99 1.86 22.00
CA LEU A 621 16.82 0.98 21.95
C LEU A 621 16.46 0.38 23.31
N GLU A 622 17.45 0.14 24.18
CA GLU A 622 17.18 -0.41 25.51
C GLU A 622 16.57 0.65 26.42
N ALA A 623 17.09 1.88 26.38
CA ALA A 623 16.50 3.01 27.09
C ALA A 623 15.07 3.30 26.61
N GLU A 624 14.83 3.26 25.30
CA GLU A 624 13.50 3.44 24.72
C GLU A 624 12.53 2.34 25.18
N ALA A 625 12.96 1.07 25.21
CA ALA A 625 12.13 -0.02 25.68
C ALA A 625 11.75 0.12 27.16
N ARG A 626 12.68 0.62 27.99
CA ARG A 626 12.41 0.93 29.41
C ARG A 626 11.44 2.11 29.54
N LEU A 627 11.59 3.15 28.73
CA LEU A 627 10.70 4.30 28.70
C LEU A 627 9.27 3.89 28.31
N ALA A 628 9.11 3.16 27.20
CA ALA A 628 7.82 2.68 26.74
C ALA A 628 7.12 1.78 27.78
N ARG A 629 7.88 0.95 28.52
CA ARG A 629 7.33 0.17 29.63
C ARG A 629 6.89 1.07 30.80
N LEU A 630 7.70 2.04 31.18
CA LEU A 630 7.40 2.99 32.24
C LEU A 630 6.13 3.79 31.94
N LEU A 631 6.00 4.32 30.72
CA LEU A 631 4.84 5.11 30.31
C LEU A 631 3.55 4.30 30.45
N ARG A 632 3.54 3.07 29.91
CA ARG A 632 2.37 2.18 30.02
C ARG A 632 2.03 1.82 31.46
N GLN A 633 3.04 1.55 32.29
CA GLN A 633 2.85 1.25 33.72
C GLN A 633 2.38 2.46 34.54
N ALA A 634 2.68 3.68 34.10
CA ALA A 634 2.21 4.89 34.76
C ALA A 634 0.75 5.24 34.42
N ILE A 635 0.25 4.69 33.31
CA ILE A 635 -1.14 4.87 32.83
C ILE A 635 -2.06 3.78 33.38
N ALA A 636 -1.57 2.52 33.40
CA ALA A 636 -2.29 1.36 33.93
C ALA A 636 -2.41 1.40 35.46
#